data_AF-A0A534RFZ9-F1
#
_entry.id   AF-A0A534RFZ9-F1
#
_cell.length_a   1.000
_cell.length_b   1.000
_cell.length_c   1.000
_cell.angle_alpha   90.00
_cell.angle_beta   90.00
_cell.angle_gamma   90.00
#
_symmetry.space_group_name_H-M   'P 1'
#
loop_
_entity.id
_entity.type
_entity.pdbx_description
1 polymer ?
#
loop_
_entity_poly.entity_id
_entity_poly.type
_entity_poly.pdbx_seq_one_letter_code
_entity_poly.pdbx_strand_id
1 'polypeptide(L)'
;DNIAGWDFFEGDNDPFDEVDYGHGSGEARDSTAEANNGGDLGTCPNCRVMPVRVGDSFVADVNRFAQGVVFSVDTGASVVQEALGTYNQSSFAQQAVDYAYAHNVPVIASAADEDSWHHVFPGPYTHTIMVNSIRDFGVTGVEPASWLYINGCTNFGGNLSVSVSSTSCSSEATGRSSGIAGLIVLAGWDAVGAGALTRPLTANEIRQVFTQTADDIDFETMRAITFPDTVRYASQAGWDQFTGYGRVNANQAVTRVLAGQIPPEVDITSPRWFQPLDPARDGDIVVRGRVAADRATGYTYRVQIAYGIQPQESEWTDVLPFGATQTAPIDGVLATITPAQVLAPTPAEIARRQAELPDVTSDYDQFTYTIRVQVRDQPGDQLGEDRRTIFVHDDPDLKAGFPLFVGGDGASSPAIADLDGDGVGDIVFGTSDGLVYAKHADGSDLIGWPAAVDPLPLHTGSTAYATGSIAPPRYGAVLASVAIGDLDGDGLLDVVAADFEGKIYVFDHRGRRKAPFPVSVNPAFSSHDARDRYNTVHAATIGSPALADLDGDSKLDIIVASGDRHVYAWSATGALLPGFPVLVVDQSQMVIVDSVHDKLAPRPGVSPFRGSKIVNSPAIGDIDHDGTPDIVVGTNEEYDETPNFSATSSTASALAQSGLLTPANSRVYAIHNDGINHPGGPLLAGWPAKIALLNAELLPDVGEGINASPALADVDGDSQLEVGVFANAGPAYLLKSDGTSFFGNGPDGNYRVFATDADAGSTSPDTPSFASLGEGAFADLTGLGQIVFTAPASGLGRALAVVLPEQQVNADDHLAAWNTTTGNYLPTYPHHMEELQFLTGPSIADVGGTPLPEIVEGSAGYFVHAYDASGVEPTGWPKFTGGWHVANAAIGDVDGDGLNEVVALTREGNLFIWDTTAPAGPQQWPKKRHDLRNTGNLSEPQ
;
A
#
# COMPACT_ATOMS: atom_id res chain seq x y z
N ASP A 1 -15.28 -13.86 29.01
CA ASP A 1 -13.93 -14.43 28.88
C ASP A 1 -12.89 -13.44 28.33
N ASN A 2 -13.28 -12.18 28.06
CA ASN A 2 -12.41 -11.15 27.46
C ASN A 2 -11.67 -10.29 28.50
N ILE A 3 -11.12 -10.91 29.55
CA ILE A 3 -10.53 -10.15 30.70
C ILE A 3 -9.22 -9.45 30.30
N ALA A 4 -8.53 -9.94 29.27
CA ALA A 4 -7.17 -9.50 28.90
C ALA A 4 -7.08 -8.77 27.53
N GLY A 5 -8.18 -8.64 26.79
CA GLY A 5 -8.18 -8.18 25.39
C GLY A 5 -8.85 -9.17 24.44
N TRP A 6 -8.57 -9.05 23.15
CA TRP A 6 -9.02 -9.99 22.11
C TRP A 6 -8.00 -10.09 20.96
N ASP A 7 -7.85 -11.28 20.39
CA ASP A 7 -7.04 -11.55 19.21
C ASP A 7 -7.94 -11.82 17.99
N PHE A 8 -7.99 -10.89 17.04
CA PHE A 8 -8.68 -11.04 15.75
C PHE A 8 -7.82 -11.70 14.68
N PHE A 9 -6.51 -11.80 14.90
CA PHE A 9 -5.61 -12.53 14.02
C PHE A 9 -5.79 -14.05 14.20
N GLU A 10 -5.94 -14.51 15.44
CA GLU A 10 -6.16 -15.93 15.77
C GLU A 10 -7.62 -16.30 16.10
N GLY A 11 -8.44 -15.31 16.46
CA GLY A 11 -9.85 -15.52 16.80
C GLY A 11 -10.08 -16.03 18.23
N ASP A 12 -9.25 -15.61 19.18
CA ASP A 12 -9.33 -16.00 20.59
C ASP A 12 -9.17 -14.82 21.57
N ASN A 13 -9.05 -15.13 22.86
CA ASN A 13 -8.93 -14.15 23.94
C ASN A 13 -7.51 -13.99 24.49
N ASP A 14 -6.48 -14.39 23.73
CA ASP A 14 -5.06 -14.28 24.08
C ASP A 14 -4.31 -13.38 23.09
N PRO A 15 -4.29 -12.05 23.29
CA PRO A 15 -3.60 -11.11 22.40
C PRO A 15 -2.07 -11.11 22.59
N PHE A 16 -1.50 -12.23 23.02
CA PHE A 16 -0.05 -12.38 23.18
C PHE A 16 0.65 -12.29 21.82
N ASP A 17 1.88 -11.78 21.81
CA ASP A 17 2.70 -11.68 20.62
C ASP A 17 3.68 -12.86 20.59
N GLU A 18 3.26 -13.98 20.00
CA GLU A 18 4.08 -15.18 19.93
C GLU A 18 5.24 -15.11 18.93
N VAL A 19 5.24 -14.12 18.03
CA VAL A 19 6.31 -13.92 17.05
C VAL A 19 7.42 -13.00 17.57
N ASP A 20 7.31 -12.52 18.81
CA ASP A 20 8.26 -11.61 19.46
C ASP A 20 8.53 -10.32 18.65
N TYR A 21 7.53 -9.81 17.92
CA TYR A 21 7.68 -8.60 17.11
C TYR A 21 7.83 -7.33 17.98
N GLY A 22 7.09 -7.26 19.08
CA GLY A 22 7.23 -6.27 20.15
C GLY A 22 6.55 -4.93 19.92
N HIS A 23 6.01 -4.67 18.72
CA HIS A 23 5.47 -3.37 18.32
C HIS A 23 4.34 -2.85 19.23
N GLY A 24 3.22 -3.59 19.32
CA GLY A 24 2.09 -3.17 20.17
C GLY A 24 2.44 -3.02 21.65
N SER A 25 3.42 -3.80 22.14
CA SER A 25 3.96 -3.64 23.50
C SER A 25 4.80 -2.38 23.65
N GLY A 26 5.57 -1.98 22.63
CA GLY A 26 6.28 -0.71 22.55
C GLY A 26 5.29 0.46 22.60
N GLU A 27 4.28 0.43 21.75
CA GLU A 27 3.25 1.46 21.67
C GLU A 27 2.43 1.60 22.97
N ALA A 28 2.21 0.49 23.69
CA ALA A 28 1.60 0.52 25.02
C ALA A 28 2.52 1.19 26.06
N ARG A 29 3.85 1.07 25.94
CA ARG A 29 4.81 1.74 26.82
C ARG A 29 4.80 3.25 26.58
N ASP A 30 4.78 3.70 25.34
CA ASP A 30 4.78 5.12 24.98
C ASP A 30 3.52 5.86 25.46
N SER A 31 2.38 5.17 25.45
CA SER A 31 1.10 5.69 25.93
C SER A 31 0.92 5.53 27.44
N THR A 32 1.25 4.38 28.03
CA THR A 32 0.75 3.99 29.37
C THR A 32 1.77 3.40 30.33
N ALA A 33 3.09 3.41 30.03
CA ALA A 33 4.08 2.91 30.97
C ALA A 33 3.99 3.58 32.35
N GLU A 34 4.02 2.75 33.39
CA GLU A 34 3.84 3.15 34.78
C GLU A 34 4.96 4.09 35.27
N ALA A 35 4.58 5.16 35.97
CA ALA A 35 5.54 6.09 36.56
C ALA A 35 6.23 5.52 37.82
N ASN A 36 7.41 6.06 38.16
CA ASN A 36 8.14 5.81 39.41
C ASN A 36 8.69 4.37 39.61
N ASN A 37 8.86 3.58 38.55
CA ASN A 37 9.46 2.24 38.59
C ASN A 37 10.92 2.18 38.08
N GLY A 38 11.47 3.31 37.61
CA GLY A 38 12.83 3.41 37.07
C GLY A 38 12.98 3.08 35.59
N GLY A 39 11.87 2.79 34.89
CA GLY A 39 11.81 2.68 33.43
C GLY A 39 11.30 3.96 32.75
N ASP A 40 11.04 3.86 31.45
CA ASP A 40 10.46 4.95 30.65
C ASP A 40 9.02 5.27 31.08
N LEU A 41 8.63 6.53 30.87
CA LEU A 41 7.34 7.06 31.29
C LEU A 41 6.40 7.20 30.09
N GLY A 42 5.24 6.56 30.16
CA GLY A 42 4.17 6.75 29.19
C GLY A 42 3.51 8.11 29.35
N THR A 43 2.95 8.65 28.27
CA THR A 43 2.29 9.97 28.28
C THR A 43 1.04 10.04 29.16
N CYS A 44 0.34 8.91 29.37
CA CYS A 44 -0.74 8.73 30.36
C CYS A 44 -0.47 7.53 31.29
N PRO A 45 0.39 7.66 32.31
CA PRO A 45 0.86 6.54 33.13
C PRO A 45 -0.21 5.89 34.03
N ASN A 46 -1.37 6.55 34.19
CA ASN A 46 -2.52 6.03 34.94
C ASN A 46 -3.67 5.56 34.04
N CYS A 47 -3.54 5.70 32.72
CA CYS A 47 -4.48 5.12 31.77
C CYS A 47 -4.34 3.59 31.81
N ARG A 48 -5.42 2.88 31.47
CA ARG A 48 -5.41 1.42 31.31
C ARG A 48 -5.31 1.09 29.83
N VAL A 49 -4.58 0.03 29.51
CA VAL A 49 -4.49 -0.52 28.16
C VAL A 49 -5.42 -1.72 28.00
N MET A 50 -6.03 -1.85 26.82
CA MET A 50 -6.77 -3.02 26.39
C MET A 50 -6.12 -3.52 25.09
N PRO A 51 -5.30 -4.58 25.14
CA PRO A 51 -4.68 -5.14 23.95
C PRO A 51 -5.73 -5.71 22.98
N VAL A 52 -5.63 -5.34 21.71
CA VAL A 52 -6.44 -5.87 20.63
C VAL A 52 -5.50 -6.21 19.48
N ARG A 53 -5.29 -7.50 19.24
CA ARG A 53 -4.36 -7.97 18.21
C ARG A 53 -5.10 -8.15 16.89
N VAL A 54 -4.54 -7.59 15.81
CA VAL A 54 -5.14 -7.59 14.47
C VAL A 54 -4.17 -8.06 13.38
N GLY A 55 -2.93 -8.36 13.75
CA GLY A 55 -1.85 -8.82 12.88
C GLY A 55 -0.68 -9.37 13.69
N ASP A 56 0.31 -9.91 12.99
CA ASP A 56 1.60 -10.38 13.53
C ASP A 56 2.73 -9.35 13.39
N SER A 57 2.52 -8.29 12.60
CA SER A 57 3.41 -7.14 12.46
C SER A 57 2.62 -5.82 12.53
N PHE A 58 3.27 -4.69 12.24
CA PHE A 58 2.55 -3.42 12.06
C PHE A 58 1.88 -3.28 10.69
N VAL A 59 2.02 -4.25 9.77
CA VAL A 59 1.28 -4.30 8.50
C VAL A 59 0.15 -5.32 8.65
N ALA A 60 -1.10 -4.84 8.68
CA ALA A 60 -2.27 -5.66 9.00
C ALA A 60 -3.33 -5.69 7.88
N ASP A 61 -4.29 -6.61 8.01
CA ASP A 61 -5.54 -6.53 7.22
C ASP A 61 -6.48 -5.49 7.85
N VAL A 62 -6.92 -4.55 7.02
CA VAL A 62 -7.81 -3.45 7.42
C VAL A 62 -9.16 -3.95 7.95
N ASN A 63 -9.63 -5.13 7.52
CA ASN A 63 -10.88 -5.70 8.02
C ASN A 63 -10.73 -6.25 9.45
N ARG A 64 -9.56 -6.80 9.81
CA ARG A 64 -9.24 -7.15 11.21
C ARG A 64 -9.10 -5.91 12.08
N PHE A 65 -8.47 -4.85 11.56
CA PHE A 65 -8.46 -3.54 12.22
C PHE A 65 -9.89 -3.05 12.51
N ALA A 66 -10.79 -3.11 11.52
CA ALA A 66 -12.20 -2.70 11.69
C ALA A 66 -12.93 -3.50 12.78
N GLN A 67 -12.73 -4.82 12.85
CA GLN A 67 -13.25 -5.66 13.94
C GLN A 67 -12.69 -5.22 15.30
N GLY A 68 -11.40 -4.90 15.35
CA GLY A 68 -10.71 -4.41 16.54
C GLY A 68 -11.25 -3.06 17.04
N VAL A 69 -11.52 -2.12 16.15
CA VAL A 69 -12.14 -0.83 16.49
C VAL A 69 -13.54 -1.04 17.07
N VAL A 70 -14.39 -1.84 16.40
CA VAL A 70 -15.75 -2.14 16.86
C VAL A 70 -15.73 -2.78 18.25
N PHE A 71 -14.88 -3.79 18.44
CA PHE A 71 -14.70 -4.43 19.74
C PHE A 71 -14.26 -3.44 20.82
N SER A 72 -13.33 -2.55 20.48
CA SER A 72 -12.78 -1.58 21.42
C SER A 72 -13.86 -0.62 21.92
N VAL A 73 -14.65 -0.07 20.99
CA VAL A 73 -15.76 0.83 21.31
C VAL A 73 -16.83 0.11 22.14
N ASP A 74 -17.26 -1.08 21.71
CA ASP A 74 -18.30 -1.86 22.41
C ASP A 74 -17.87 -2.33 23.80
N THR A 75 -16.57 -2.48 24.04
CA THR A 75 -15.98 -2.85 25.34
C THR A 75 -15.70 -1.63 26.23
N GLY A 76 -15.87 -0.41 25.72
CA GLY A 76 -15.78 0.84 26.48
C GLY A 76 -14.40 1.52 26.45
N ALA A 77 -13.61 1.30 25.40
CA ALA A 77 -12.41 2.10 25.14
C ALA A 77 -12.77 3.58 25.01
N SER A 78 -11.86 4.44 25.46
CA SER A 78 -12.03 5.91 25.38
C SER A 78 -11.14 6.58 24.34
N VAL A 79 -10.14 5.86 23.83
CA VAL A 79 -9.24 6.22 22.73
C VAL A 79 -8.89 4.91 22.03
N VAL A 80 -8.86 4.90 20.70
CA VAL A 80 -8.23 3.83 19.91
C VAL A 80 -6.87 4.32 19.47
N GLN A 81 -5.83 3.56 19.81
CA GLN A 81 -4.46 3.76 19.37
C GLN A 81 -4.22 2.84 18.18
N GLU A 82 -3.92 3.43 17.03
CA GLU A 82 -3.72 2.73 15.78
C GLU A 82 -2.34 3.13 15.23
N ALA A 83 -1.36 2.23 15.41
CA ALA A 83 0.03 2.43 14.97
C ALA A 83 0.41 1.36 13.94
N LEU A 84 -0.41 1.20 12.91
CA LEU A 84 -0.25 0.20 11.86
C LEU A 84 -0.40 0.81 10.46
N GLY A 85 0.25 0.18 9.49
CA GLY A 85 -0.14 0.26 8.09
C GLY A 85 -1.02 -0.93 7.74
N THR A 86 -1.67 -0.88 6.59
CA THR A 86 -2.45 -2.03 6.09
C THR A 86 -2.04 -2.42 4.68
N TYR A 87 -2.34 -3.65 4.28
CA TYR A 87 -2.23 -4.06 2.87
C TYR A 87 -3.27 -3.37 1.99
N ASN A 88 -4.37 -2.92 2.60
CA ASN A 88 -5.63 -2.69 1.93
C ASN A 88 -6.49 -1.57 2.57
N GLN A 89 -7.66 -1.26 1.99
CA GLN A 89 -8.70 -0.43 2.59
C GLN A 89 -10.10 -0.96 2.25
N SER A 90 -11.06 -0.77 3.15
CA SER A 90 -12.43 -1.26 2.96
C SER A 90 -13.47 -0.28 3.47
N SER A 91 -14.68 -0.39 2.91
CA SER A 91 -15.84 0.35 3.39
C SER A 91 -16.21 -0.03 4.83
N PHE A 92 -15.85 -1.24 5.27
CA PHE A 92 -16.06 -1.71 6.64
C PHE A 92 -15.22 -0.90 7.63
N ALA A 93 -13.95 -0.66 7.33
CA ALA A 93 -13.08 0.08 8.23
C ALA A 93 -13.48 1.56 8.34
N GLN A 94 -13.88 2.23 7.25
CA GLN A 94 -14.47 3.57 7.34
C GLN A 94 -15.70 3.58 8.27
N GLN A 95 -16.60 2.59 8.16
CA GLN A 95 -17.77 2.48 9.04
C GLN A 95 -17.38 2.21 10.50
N ALA A 96 -16.32 1.44 10.76
CA ALA A 96 -15.84 1.20 12.11
C ALA A 96 -15.25 2.47 12.75
N VAL A 97 -14.49 3.27 11.99
CA VAL A 97 -14.00 4.57 12.42
C VAL A 97 -15.15 5.55 12.66
N ASP A 98 -16.14 5.61 11.78
CA ASP A 98 -17.36 6.42 11.97
C ASP A 98 -18.16 5.99 13.21
N TYR A 99 -18.19 4.68 13.48
CA TYR A 99 -18.81 4.14 14.69
C TYR A 99 -18.09 4.62 15.95
N ALA A 100 -16.75 4.60 15.97
CA ALA A 100 -15.95 5.15 17.07
C ALA A 100 -16.21 6.66 17.27
N TYR A 101 -16.20 7.43 16.18
CA TYR A 101 -16.50 8.85 16.19
C TYR A 101 -17.88 9.16 16.77
N ALA A 102 -18.93 8.44 16.34
CA ALA A 102 -20.30 8.57 16.84
C ALA A 102 -20.44 8.22 18.34
N HIS A 103 -19.51 7.43 18.89
CA HIS A 103 -19.44 7.08 20.30
C HIS A 103 -18.45 7.95 21.10
N ASN A 104 -17.97 9.04 20.51
CA ASN A 104 -17.02 9.99 21.11
C ASN A 104 -15.65 9.37 21.44
N VAL A 105 -15.24 8.35 20.68
CA VAL A 105 -13.93 7.69 20.81
C VAL A 105 -13.05 8.16 19.65
N PRO A 106 -12.00 8.98 19.90
CA PRO A 106 -11.04 9.34 18.87
C PRO A 106 -10.20 8.12 18.47
N VAL A 107 -9.92 8.01 17.18
CA VAL A 107 -8.95 7.05 16.62
C VAL A 107 -7.70 7.85 16.26
N ILE A 108 -6.62 7.64 17.01
CA ILE A 108 -5.32 8.24 16.73
C ILE A 108 -4.59 7.30 15.78
N ALA A 109 -4.24 7.81 14.60
CA ALA A 109 -3.73 7.02 13.51
C ALA A 109 -2.30 7.41 13.14
N SER A 110 -1.49 6.42 12.78
CA SER A 110 -0.12 6.61 12.33
C SER A 110 -0.10 7.24 10.93
N ALA A 111 0.93 8.05 10.68
CA ALA A 111 1.23 8.56 9.36
C ALA A 111 2.03 7.58 8.47
N ALA A 112 2.27 6.35 8.92
CA ALA A 112 3.10 5.33 8.28
C ALA A 112 4.59 5.73 8.13
N ASP A 113 5.43 4.78 7.72
CA ASP A 113 6.88 4.78 7.95
C ASP A 113 7.70 4.59 6.64
N GLU A 114 7.21 5.11 5.51
CA GLU A 114 7.80 4.95 4.16
C GLU A 114 8.46 6.21 3.57
N ASP A 115 8.59 7.32 4.30
CA ASP A 115 9.09 8.61 3.78
C ASP A 115 8.46 9.00 2.43
N SER A 116 7.13 8.98 2.38
CA SER A 116 6.37 9.12 1.13
C SER A 116 5.18 10.07 1.29
N TRP A 117 4.50 10.42 0.21
CA TRP A 117 3.24 11.20 0.27
C TRP A 117 2.00 10.37 -0.03
N HIS A 118 2.14 9.08 -0.32
CA HIS A 118 1.04 8.21 -0.67
C HIS A 118 0.17 7.86 0.55
N HIS A 119 -1.08 7.45 0.25
CA HIS A 119 -2.12 7.28 1.26
C HIS A 119 -2.09 5.88 1.89
N VAL A 120 -1.44 5.73 3.04
CA VAL A 120 -1.43 4.48 3.82
C VAL A 120 -2.62 4.43 4.79
N PHE A 121 -3.51 3.46 4.60
CA PHE A 121 -4.66 3.25 5.48
C PHE A 121 -4.25 2.55 6.79
N PRO A 122 -4.92 2.86 7.92
CA PRO A 122 -6.20 3.56 8.04
C PRO A 122 -6.13 5.08 8.23
N GLY A 123 -4.94 5.69 8.26
CA GLY A 123 -4.74 7.13 8.49
C GLY A 123 -5.67 8.06 7.67
N PRO A 124 -5.82 7.88 6.35
CA PRO A 124 -6.73 8.64 5.48
C PRO A 124 -8.24 8.42 5.68
N TYR A 125 -8.71 7.53 6.57
CA TYR A 125 -10.16 7.45 6.80
C TYR A 125 -10.69 8.76 7.38
N THR A 126 -11.93 9.12 7.03
CA THR A 126 -12.57 10.27 7.67
C THR A 126 -12.77 9.98 9.15
N HIS A 127 -12.55 10.99 10.01
CA HIS A 127 -12.61 10.97 11.48
C HIS A 127 -11.44 10.33 12.24
N THR A 128 -10.37 9.91 11.57
CA THR A 128 -9.09 9.64 12.24
C THR A 128 -8.39 10.96 12.62
N ILE A 129 -7.44 10.87 13.55
CA ILE A 129 -6.49 11.94 13.86
C ILE A 129 -5.10 11.40 13.49
N MET A 130 -4.68 11.64 12.26
CA MET A 130 -3.38 11.19 11.74
C MET A 130 -2.24 12.03 12.36
N VAL A 131 -1.22 11.36 12.89
CA VAL A 131 -0.10 12.01 13.60
C VAL A 131 1.23 11.66 12.98
N ASN A 132 2.13 12.65 12.93
CA ASN A 132 3.49 12.51 12.41
C ASN A 132 4.51 12.64 13.54
N SER A 133 5.75 12.25 13.26
CA SER A 133 6.88 12.26 14.16
C SER A 133 7.81 13.45 13.91
N ILE A 134 8.13 14.16 14.98
CA ILE A 134 9.28 15.06 15.02
C ILE A 134 10.30 14.53 16.03
N ARG A 135 11.59 14.81 15.84
CA ARG A 135 12.68 14.30 16.68
C ARG A 135 12.84 15.05 18.00
N ASP A 136 13.25 14.26 18.99
CA ASP A 136 13.79 14.70 20.29
C ASP A 136 15.15 15.44 20.15
N PHE A 137 15.48 16.28 21.14
CA PHE A 137 16.73 17.03 21.26
C PHE A 137 17.93 16.14 21.60
N GLY A 138 19.01 16.27 20.83
CA GLY A 138 20.34 15.77 21.23
C GLY A 138 20.69 14.36 20.77
N VAL A 139 20.07 13.85 19.70
CA VAL A 139 20.55 12.65 18.99
C VAL A 139 21.96 12.90 18.46
N THR A 140 22.84 11.93 18.66
CA THR A 140 24.29 12.07 18.40
C THR A 140 24.52 12.19 16.88
N GLY A 141 25.00 13.34 16.41
CA GLY A 141 25.39 13.55 15.01
C GLY A 141 24.63 14.66 14.27
N VAL A 142 23.55 15.21 14.84
CA VAL A 142 22.75 16.27 14.22
C VAL A 142 22.89 17.58 15.00
N GLU A 143 23.40 18.63 14.35
CA GLU A 143 23.57 19.96 14.96
C GLU A 143 22.99 21.07 14.06
N PRO A 144 22.20 22.02 14.62
CA PRO A 144 21.91 22.20 16.05
C PRO A 144 20.83 21.23 16.57
N ALA A 145 20.98 20.70 17.77
CA ALA A 145 19.90 19.92 18.41
C ALA A 145 18.59 20.73 18.50
N SER A 146 17.46 20.15 18.09
CA SER A 146 16.14 20.80 18.05
C SER A 146 15.03 19.78 18.26
N TRP A 147 13.91 20.23 18.84
CA TRP A 147 12.66 19.46 19.04
C TRP A 147 11.70 19.57 17.86
N LEU A 148 12.20 20.01 16.71
CA LEU A 148 11.39 20.46 15.57
C LEU A 148 11.87 19.86 14.24
N TYR A 149 12.73 18.85 14.28
CA TYR A 149 13.12 18.14 13.07
C TYR A 149 12.01 17.16 12.72
N ILE A 150 11.46 17.22 11.51
CA ILE A 150 10.64 16.13 11.00
C ILE A 150 11.49 14.87 10.97
N ASN A 151 10.98 13.78 11.51
CA ASN A 151 11.63 12.49 11.33
C ASN A 151 11.25 12.00 9.93
N GLY A 152 12.14 12.20 8.94
CA GLY A 152 11.88 11.93 7.52
C GLY A 152 11.80 10.45 7.17
N CYS A 153 11.30 9.61 8.07
CA CYS A 153 10.87 8.25 7.77
C CYS A 153 9.35 8.17 7.71
N THR A 154 8.62 9.21 8.10
CA THR A 154 7.16 9.21 8.19
C THR A 154 6.51 9.82 6.97
N ASN A 155 5.38 9.27 6.50
CA ASN A 155 4.68 9.87 5.37
C ASN A 155 4.06 11.23 5.72
N PHE A 156 3.82 12.03 4.69
CA PHE A 156 3.34 13.40 4.81
C PHE A 156 2.24 13.69 3.77
N GLY A 157 1.48 14.78 3.94
CA GLY A 157 0.43 15.13 2.99
C GLY A 157 -0.76 15.89 3.58
N GLY A 158 -1.84 15.95 2.79
CA GLY A 158 -3.02 16.79 3.02
C GLY A 158 -3.88 16.45 4.25
N ASN A 159 -3.74 15.25 4.80
CA ASN A 159 -4.58 14.72 5.87
C ASN A 159 -3.90 14.71 7.26
N LEU A 160 -2.68 15.23 7.36
CA LEU A 160 -1.94 15.27 8.62
C LEU A 160 -2.57 16.25 9.62
N SER A 161 -2.78 15.81 10.87
CA SER A 161 -3.31 16.67 11.93
C SER A 161 -2.22 17.40 12.70
N VAL A 162 -1.22 16.69 13.21
CA VAL A 162 -0.21 17.24 14.13
C VAL A 162 1.05 16.38 14.12
N SER A 163 2.14 16.90 14.67
CA SER A 163 3.33 16.11 14.98
C SER A 163 3.61 16.02 16.48
N VAL A 164 4.25 14.94 16.91
CA VAL A 164 4.71 14.79 18.30
C VAL A 164 6.17 14.36 18.36
N SER A 165 6.85 14.81 19.41
CA SER A 165 8.25 14.44 19.64
C SER A 165 8.35 12.94 19.93
N SER A 166 9.24 12.26 19.20
CA SER A 166 9.52 10.83 19.39
C SER A 166 10.97 10.49 19.00
N THR A 167 11.39 9.27 19.31
CA THR A 167 12.73 8.73 19.00
C THR A 167 12.76 7.80 17.78
N SER A 168 11.59 7.49 17.22
CA SER A 168 11.38 6.63 16.06
C SER A 168 10.36 7.28 15.10
N CYS A 169 9.83 6.54 14.14
CA CYS A 169 8.94 7.07 13.12
C CYS A 169 7.54 7.37 13.68
N SER A 170 6.48 7.26 12.87
CA SER A 170 5.13 7.69 13.24
C SER A 170 4.47 6.79 14.28
N SER A 171 4.97 5.55 14.41
CA SER A 171 4.43 4.57 15.33
C SER A 171 4.52 5.05 16.79
N GLU A 172 5.72 5.32 17.32
CA GLU A 172 5.90 5.87 18.69
C GLU A 172 5.15 7.21 18.86
N ALA A 173 5.10 8.02 17.80
CA ALA A 173 4.34 9.26 17.77
C ALA A 173 2.84 9.02 18.01
N THR A 174 2.30 7.91 17.51
CA THR A 174 0.93 7.45 17.74
C THR A 174 0.73 6.99 19.18
N GLY A 175 1.63 6.18 19.74
CA GLY A 175 1.60 5.81 21.17
C GLY A 175 1.58 7.02 22.09
N ARG A 176 2.49 7.98 21.88
CA ARG A 176 2.54 9.23 22.65
C ARG A 176 1.29 10.08 22.47
N SER A 177 0.81 10.23 21.25
CA SER A 177 -0.41 11.01 20.95
C SER A 177 -1.65 10.40 21.58
N SER A 178 -1.74 9.07 21.63
CA SER A 178 -2.86 8.34 22.23
C SER A 178 -2.94 8.53 23.75
N GLY A 179 -1.80 8.51 24.45
CA GLY A 179 -1.81 8.84 25.87
C GLY A 179 -2.13 10.32 26.12
N ILE A 180 -1.68 11.25 25.26
CA ILE A 180 -2.10 12.66 25.33
C ILE A 180 -3.61 12.81 25.11
N ALA A 181 -4.19 12.11 24.13
CA ALA A 181 -5.64 12.07 23.93
C ALA A 181 -6.36 11.52 25.17
N GLY A 182 -5.80 10.49 25.82
CA GLY A 182 -6.27 9.98 27.11
C GLY A 182 -6.31 11.05 28.20
N LEU A 183 -5.27 11.88 28.32
CA LEU A 183 -5.26 13.02 29.27
C LEU A 183 -6.34 14.05 28.95
N ILE A 184 -6.59 14.35 27.68
CA ILE A 184 -7.64 15.29 27.24
C ILE A 184 -9.03 14.75 27.58
N VAL A 185 -9.29 13.46 27.34
CA VAL A 185 -10.54 12.79 27.71
C VAL A 185 -10.78 12.88 29.22
N LEU A 186 -9.76 12.52 30.02
CA LEU A 186 -9.82 12.57 31.48
C LEU A 186 -10.06 14.00 31.99
N ALA A 187 -9.39 14.99 31.42
CA ALA A 187 -9.62 16.40 31.73
C ALA A 187 -11.06 16.82 31.44
N GLY A 188 -11.67 16.29 30.38
CA GLY A 188 -13.08 16.47 30.06
C GLY A 188 -13.99 15.91 31.16
N TRP A 189 -13.71 14.71 31.66
CA TRP A 189 -14.47 14.10 32.77
C TRP A 189 -14.31 14.88 34.07
N ASP A 190 -13.10 15.31 34.41
CA ASP A 190 -12.82 16.12 35.59
C ASP A 190 -13.54 17.48 35.51
N ALA A 191 -13.53 18.12 34.34
CA ALA A 191 -14.24 19.36 34.11
C ALA A 191 -15.76 19.19 34.23
N VAL A 192 -16.33 18.06 33.81
CA VAL A 192 -17.74 17.71 34.08
C VAL A 192 -17.99 17.52 35.58
N GLY A 193 -17.14 16.77 36.27
CA GLY A 193 -17.24 16.54 37.70
C GLY A 193 -17.14 17.83 38.53
N ALA A 194 -16.35 18.79 38.07
CA ALA A 194 -16.20 20.13 38.64
C ALA A 194 -17.32 21.11 38.21
N GLY A 195 -18.20 20.72 37.28
CA GLY A 195 -19.27 21.56 36.74
C GLY A 195 -18.82 22.65 35.77
N ALA A 196 -17.56 22.61 35.30
CA ALA A 196 -17.05 23.48 34.24
C ALA A 196 -17.59 23.09 32.85
N LEU A 197 -17.83 21.79 32.64
CA LEU A 197 -18.51 21.26 31.45
C LEU A 197 -19.82 20.56 31.84
N THR A 198 -20.79 20.54 30.93
CA THR A 198 -22.10 19.89 31.14
C THR A 198 -22.14 18.44 30.67
N ARG A 199 -21.26 18.07 29.73
CA ARG A 199 -21.09 16.73 29.16
C ARG A 199 -19.62 16.46 28.83
N PRO A 200 -19.20 15.18 28.78
CA PRO A 200 -17.90 14.79 28.24
C PRO A 200 -17.64 15.35 26.84
N LEU A 201 -16.37 15.35 26.44
CA LEU A 201 -15.96 15.79 25.10
C LEU A 201 -16.46 14.81 24.03
N THR A 202 -16.78 15.33 22.85
CA THR A 202 -16.95 14.50 21.64
C THR A 202 -15.61 14.16 21.01
N ALA A 203 -15.58 13.18 20.10
CA ALA A 203 -14.37 12.88 19.32
C ALA A 203 -13.91 14.10 18.50
N ASN A 204 -14.85 14.85 17.92
CA ASN A 204 -14.53 16.09 17.20
C ASN A 204 -13.96 17.16 18.14
N GLU A 205 -14.57 17.40 19.31
CA GLU A 205 -14.04 18.36 20.30
C GLU A 205 -12.62 18.00 20.74
N ILE A 206 -12.30 16.70 20.89
CA ILE A 206 -10.94 16.25 21.19
C ILE A 206 -9.99 16.59 20.04
N ARG A 207 -10.36 16.31 18.78
CA ARG A 207 -9.58 16.69 17.60
C ARG A 207 -9.33 18.20 17.55
N GLN A 208 -10.36 19.02 17.78
CA GLN A 208 -10.23 20.48 17.79
C GLN A 208 -9.30 20.96 18.90
N VAL A 209 -9.39 20.39 20.10
CA VAL A 209 -8.44 20.71 21.18
C VAL A 209 -7.02 20.33 20.77
N PHE A 210 -6.84 19.17 20.14
CA PHE A 210 -5.55 18.67 19.69
C PHE A 210 -4.88 19.63 18.69
N THR A 211 -5.59 20.02 17.64
CA THR A 211 -5.07 20.86 16.56
C THR A 211 -4.94 22.33 16.99
N GLN A 212 -5.96 22.89 17.66
CA GLN A 212 -6.00 24.31 18.03
C GLN A 212 -5.11 24.68 19.23
N THR A 213 -4.45 23.71 19.85
CA THR A 213 -3.47 23.96 20.90
C THR A 213 -2.05 23.58 20.51
N ALA A 214 -1.84 23.06 19.29
CA ALA A 214 -0.50 22.75 18.80
C ALA A 214 0.38 24.01 18.74
N ASP A 215 1.66 23.82 19.03
CA ASP A 215 2.71 24.81 18.81
C ASP A 215 3.13 24.76 17.34
N ASP A 216 2.88 25.83 16.61
CA ASP A 216 3.23 25.98 15.20
C ASP A 216 4.73 25.71 14.93
N ILE A 217 5.03 24.99 13.84
CA ILE A 217 6.40 24.73 13.36
C ILE A 217 6.56 25.44 12.02
N ASP A 218 7.14 26.64 12.05
CA ASP A 218 7.37 27.44 10.85
C ASP A 218 8.85 27.79 10.69
N PHE A 219 9.45 27.36 9.58
CA PHE A 219 10.83 27.67 9.23
C PHE A 219 10.97 28.76 8.15
N GLU A 220 9.88 29.26 7.55
CA GLU A 220 9.67 30.31 6.51
C GLU A 220 10.67 30.36 5.31
N THR A 221 11.79 29.63 5.35
CA THR A 221 12.82 29.46 4.33
C THR A 221 13.53 28.13 4.57
N MET A 222 13.70 27.31 3.51
CA MET A 222 14.46 26.06 3.59
C MET A 222 15.89 26.34 4.07
N ARG A 223 16.28 25.75 5.20
CA ARG A 223 17.64 25.86 5.74
C ARG A 223 18.41 24.60 5.40
N ALA A 224 19.60 24.74 4.82
CA ALA A 224 20.52 23.64 4.59
C ALA A 224 20.81 22.88 5.90
N ILE A 225 20.80 21.55 5.85
CA ILE A 225 21.16 20.67 6.98
C ILE A 225 22.68 20.43 6.93
N THR A 226 23.21 19.69 7.91
CA THR A 226 24.65 19.51 8.18
C THR A 226 25.44 18.88 7.03
N PHE A 227 24.79 18.21 6.06
CA PHE A 227 25.44 17.63 4.88
C PHE A 227 25.31 18.53 3.63
N PRO A 228 26.34 18.56 2.75
CA PRO A 228 26.19 19.14 1.41
C PRO A 228 24.97 18.52 0.71
N ASP A 229 24.22 19.33 -0.03
CA ASP A 229 23.10 18.90 -0.88
C ASP A 229 21.83 18.38 -0.17
N THR A 230 21.65 18.66 1.14
CA THR A 230 20.40 18.40 1.88
C THR A 230 19.60 19.68 2.15
N VAL A 231 18.27 19.60 2.05
CA VAL A 231 17.36 20.74 2.21
C VAL A 231 16.21 20.36 3.13
N ARG A 232 15.89 21.21 4.11
CA ARG A 232 14.71 20.99 4.96
C ARG A 232 13.42 21.11 4.14
N TYR A 233 12.48 20.21 4.39
CA TYR A 233 11.10 20.35 3.92
C TYR A 233 10.50 21.71 4.29
N ALA A 234 9.74 22.27 3.36
CA ALA A 234 9.14 23.58 3.50
C ALA A 234 7.99 23.56 4.52
N SER A 235 8.07 24.42 5.53
CA SER A 235 6.99 24.65 6.52
C SER A 235 6.53 26.10 6.45
N GLN A 236 5.32 26.35 6.96
CA GLN A 236 4.69 27.67 6.96
C GLN A 236 3.85 27.86 8.21
N ALA A 237 3.60 29.12 8.57
CA ALA A 237 2.74 29.44 9.70
C ALA A 237 1.35 28.77 9.60
N GLY A 238 0.93 28.11 10.67
CA GLY A 238 -0.38 27.49 10.81
C GLY A 238 -0.37 26.01 10.48
N TRP A 239 -0.82 25.64 9.29
CA TRP A 239 -0.81 24.23 8.84
C TRP A 239 0.07 24.08 7.61
N ASP A 240 0.88 23.02 7.61
CA ASP A 240 1.69 22.56 6.49
C ASP A 240 1.61 21.03 6.32
N GLN A 241 2.04 20.53 5.17
CA GLN A 241 1.86 19.12 4.82
C GLN A 241 2.78 18.15 5.59
N PHE A 242 3.82 18.64 6.24
CA PHE A 242 4.84 17.82 6.90
C PHE A 242 4.68 17.77 8.42
N THR A 243 4.09 18.81 9.02
CA THR A 243 3.89 18.91 10.47
C THR A 243 2.43 19.07 10.90
N GLY A 244 1.51 19.17 9.93
CA GLY A 244 0.10 19.43 10.20
C GLY A 244 -0.04 20.80 10.86
N TYR A 245 -0.83 20.90 11.93
CA TYR A 245 -0.94 22.13 12.75
C TYR A 245 0.27 22.38 13.67
N GLY A 246 1.35 21.59 13.54
CA GLY A 246 2.56 21.70 14.34
C GLY A 246 2.62 20.70 15.50
N ARG A 247 3.47 21.01 16.49
CA ARG A 247 3.77 20.11 17.61
C ARG A 247 2.65 20.10 18.65
N VAL A 248 2.16 18.92 19.02
CA VAL A 248 1.19 18.76 20.11
C VAL A 248 1.67 19.39 21.42
N ASN A 249 0.83 20.23 22.04
CA ASN A 249 1.08 20.84 23.35
C ASN A 249 0.06 20.32 24.39
N ALA A 250 0.40 19.19 25.00
CA ALA A 250 -0.47 18.48 25.95
C ALA A 250 -0.90 19.35 27.16
N ASN A 251 0.01 20.20 27.65
CA ASN A 251 -0.29 21.07 28.79
C ASN A 251 -1.36 22.12 28.44
N GLN A 252 -1.25 22.75 27.28
CA GLN A 252 -2.22 23.72 26.81
C GLN A 252 -3.57 23.06 26.51
N ALA A 253 -3.56 21.89 25.86
CA ALA A 253 -4.76 21.09 25.61
C ALA A 253 -5.54 20.81 26.91
N VAL A 254 -4.89 20.20 27.91
CA VAL A 254 -5.51 19.84 29.19
C VAL A 254 -5.98 21.08 29.96
N THR A 255 -5.13 22.12 30.06
CA THR A 255 -5.48 23.35 30.78
C THR A 255 -6.70 24.04 30.18
N ARG A 256 -6.77 24.07 28.84
CA ARG A 256 -7.87 24.66 28.09
C ARG A 256 -9.19 23.91 28.34
N VAL A 257 -9.16 22.57 28.37
CA VAL A 257 -10.33 21.74 28.69
C VAL A 257 -10.81 21.97 30.13
N LEU A 258 -9.91 21.97 31.11
CA LEU A 258 -10.27 22.21 32.52
C LEU A 258 -10.85 23.61 32.74
N ALA A 259 -10.46 24.59 31.93
CA ALA A 259 -11.03 25.94 31.93
C ALA A 259 -12.38 26.06 31.22
N GLY A 260 -12.90 24.98 30.62
CA GLY A 260 -14.14 24.98 29.83
C GLY A 260 -14.03 25.64 28.46
N GLN A 261 -12.81 25.89 27.97
CA GLN A 261 -12.53 26.61 26.73
C GLN A 261 -12.45 25.63 25.54
N ILE A 262 -13.55 24.96 25.24
CA ILE A 262 -13.59 23.96 24.17
C ILE A 262 -13.89 24.67 22.83
N PRO A 263 -13.09 24.49 21.77
CA PRO A 263 -13.42 25.02 20.45
C PRO A 263 -14.74 24.46 19.89
N PRO A 264 -15.40 25.17 18.97
CA PRO A 264 -16.57 24.64 18.26
C PRO A 264 -16.18 23.46 17.35
N GLU A 265 -17.14 22.58 17.08
CA GLU A 265 -16.96 21.40 16.23
C GLU A 265 -17.05 21.78 14.75
N VAL A 266 -16.13 21.21 13.96
CA VAL A 266 -16.10 21.31 12.50
C VAL A 266 -15.73 19.95 11.93
N ASP A 267 -16.48 19.53 10.92
CA ASP A 267 -16.36 18.22 10.30
C ASP A 267 -16.79 18.33 8.84
N ILE A 268 -15.93 17.89 7.92
CA ILE A 268 -16.21 17.72 6.49
C ILE A 268 -16.30 16.22 6.23
N THR A 269 -17.43 15.74 5.70
CA THR A 269 -17.63 14.34 5.32
C THR A 269 -17.67 14.12 3.81
N SER A 270 -17.86 15.20 3.04
CA SER A 270 -17.81 15.17 1.57
C SER A 270 -17.27 16.50 1.04
N PRO A 271 -16.42 16.51 0.00
CA PRO A 271 -15.85 15.35 -0.70
C PRO A 271 -15.02 14.41 0.18
N ARG A 272 -14.79 13.17 -0.29
CA ARG A 272 -13.88 12.23 0.40
C ARG A 272 -12.45 12.79 0.38
N TRP A 273 -11.59 12.27 1.26
CA TRP A 273 -10.16 12.56 1.16
C TRP A 273 -9.68 12.16 -0.24
N PHE A 274 -8.92 13.04 -0.88
CA PHE A 274 -8.20 12.75 -2.14
C PHE A 274 -9.13 12.41 -3.31
N GLN A 275 -10.39 12.83 -3.24
CA GLN A 275 -11.36 12.54 -4.31
C GLN A 275 -10.97 13.27 -5.60
N PRO A 276 -10.77 12.56 -6.73
CA PRO A 276 -10.65 13.17 -8.04
C PRO A 276 -12.01 13.67 -8.53
N LEU A 277 -12.04 14.91 -9.01
CA LEU A 277 -13.22 15.60 -9.49
C LEU A 277 -12.93 16.26 -10.83
N ASP A 278 -13.84 16.12 -11.78
CA ASP A 278 -13.84 16.85 -13.04
C ASP A 278 -15.02 17.83 -13.03
N PRO A 279 -14.80 19.15 -12.96
CA PRO A 279 -15.88 20.13 -12.97
C PRO A 279 -16.76 20.11 -14.23
N ALA A 280 -16.25 19.62 -15.37
CA ALA A 280 -17.03 19.50 -16.60
C ALA A 280 -18.03 18.32 -16.52
N ARG A 281 -17.61 17.20 -15.94
CA ARG A 281 -18.44 16.01 -15.68
C ARG A 281 -19.32 16.13 -14.44
N ASP A 282 -18.74 16.49 -13.31
CA ASP A 282 -19.35 16.43 -11.97
C ASP A 282 -20.14 17.70 -11.62
N GLY A 283 -19.82 18.83 -12.25
CA GLY A 283 -20.45 20.12 -11.99
C GLY A 283 -20.05 20.71 -10.64
N ASP A 284 -21.04 21.02 -9.80
CA ASP A 284 -20.82 21.71 -8.52
C ASP A 284 -20.28 20.76 -7.44
N ILE A 285 -19.22 21.17 -6.74
CA ILE A 285 -18.66 20.43 -5.60
C ILE A 285 -19.49 20.74 -4.37
N VAL A 286 -20.22 19.74 -3.85
CA VAL A 286 -21.08 19.90 -2.67
C VAL A 286 -20.31 19.54 -1.41
N VAL A 287 -20.03 20.55 -0.57
CA VAL A 287 -19.38 20.37 0.74
C VAL A 287 -20.43 19.95 1.76
N ARG A 288 -20.28 18.75 2.31
CA ARG A 288 -21.14 18.23 3.38
C ARG A 288 -20.36 17.99 4.65
N GLY A 289 -21.06 18.09 5.77
CA GLY A 289 -20.49 17.83 7.07
C GLY A 289 -21.29 18.48 8.18
N ARG A 290 -20.62 18.73 9.31
CA ARG A 290 -21.23 19.26 10.52
C ARG A 290 -20.47 20.47 11.04
N VAL A 291 -21.21 21.52 11.40
CA VAL A 291 -20.70 22.66 12.17
C VAL A 291 -21.58 22.88 13.40
N ALA A 292 -20.97 22.98 14.57
CA ALA A 292 -21.68 23.15 15.82
C ALA A 292 -20.87 23.92 16.87
N ALA A 293 -21.55 24.65 17.75
CA ALA A 293 -20.94 25.27 18.93
C ALA A 293 -21.84 25.01 20.15
N ASP A 294 -22.02 23.74 20.51
CA ASP A 294 -22.96 23.28 21.54
C ASP A 294 -22.68 23.84 22.93
N ARG A 295 -21.46 24.33 23.17
CA ARG A 295 -21.02 24.92 24.44
C ARG A 295 -21.11 26.45 24.47
N ALA A 296 -21.53 27.08 23.37
CA ALA A 296 -21.64 28.52 23.21
C ALA A 296 -23.09 28.96 22.93
N THR A 297 -23.35 30.26 22.95
CA THR A 297 -24.70 30.80 22.70
C THR A 297 -25.03 30.96 21.21
N GLY A 298 -24.00 30.92 20.36
CA GLY A 298 -24.11 30.94 18.92
C GLY A 298 -22.73 30.84 18.28
N TYR A 299 -22.68 30.80 16.96
CA TYR A 299 -21.44 30.74 16.19
C TYR A 299 -21.63 31.35 14.80
N THR A 300 -20.53 31.64 14.13
CA THR A 300 -20.49 31.94 12.68
C THR A 300 -19.53 30.97 12.03
N TYR A 301 -19.75 30.64 10.76
CA TYR A 301 -18.84 29.77 10.02
C TYR A 301 -18.53 30.33 8.64
N ARG A 302 -17.38 29.92 8.08
CA ARG A 302 -16.95 30.19 6.71
C ARG A 302 -16.54 28.90 6.00
N VAL A 303 -16.70 28.87 4.69
CA VAL A 303 -16.21 27.80 3.80
C VAL A 303 -15.33 28.43 2.73
N GLN A 304 -14.15 27.87 2.52
CA GLN A 304 -13.14 28.39 1.61
C GLN A 304 -12.55 27.27 0.75
N ILE A 305 -11.99 27.65 -0.39
CA ILE A 305 -11.20 26.78 -1.26
C ILE A 305 -9.94 27.52 -1.71
N ALA A 306 -8.85 26.78 -1.88
CA ALA A 306 -7.62 27.28 -2.46
C ALA A 306 -6.90 26.16 -3.23
N TYR A 307 -6.10 26.55 -4.21
CA TYR A 307 -5.21 25.63 -4.93
C TYR A 307 -4.21 25.00 -3.95
N GLY A 308 -3.77 23.76 -4.17
CA GLY A 308 -2.66 23.04 -3.48
C GLY A 308 -2.96 22.43 -2.13
N ILE A 309 -2.00 21.62 -1.66
CA ILE A 309 -2.02 20.98 -0.33
C ILE A 309 -1.86 22.00 0.81
N GLN A 310 -0.91 22.94 0.70
CA GLN A 310 -0.59 23.94 1.74
C GLN A 310 -0.78 25.40 1.29
N PRO A 311 -2.02 25.85 1.01
CA PRO A 311 -2.25 27.23 0.59
C PRO A 311 -1.89 28.25 1.68
N GLN A 312 -1.33 29.39 1.30
CA GLN A 312 -1.09 30.50 2.23
C GLN A 312 -2.41 31.18 2.62
N GLU A 313 -2.48 31.86 3.78
CA GLU A 313 -3.72 32.50 4.24
C GLU A 313 -4.29 33.51 3.20
N SER A 314 -3.44 34.16 2.42
CA SER A 314 -3.86 35.09 1.35
C SER A 314 -4.40 34.43 0.08
N GLU A 315 -4.18 33.13 -0.11
CA GLU A 315 -4.60 32.37 -1.30
C GLU A 315 -6.03 31.82 -1.16
N TRP A 316 -6.60 31.86 0.04
CA TRP A 316 -7.96 31.36 0.30
C TRP A 316 -9.03 32.24 -0.31
N THR A 317 -9.92 31.60 -1.06
CA THR A 317 -11.13 32.23 -1.60
C THR A 317 -12.35 31.83 -0.78
N ASP A 318 -13.11 32.81 -0.29
CA ASP A 318 -14.38 32.57 0.40
C ASP A 318 -15.44 32.07 -0.59
N VAL A 319 -15.86 30.82 -0.42
CA VAL A 319 -17.09 30.27 -1.03
C VAL A 319 -18.30 30.78 -0.24
N LEU A 320 -18.18 30.75 1.09
CA LEU A 320 -19.12 31.31 2.05
C LEU A 320 -18.32 32.06 3.12
N PRO A 321 -18.41 33.41 3.19
CA PRO A 321 -17.74 34.17 4.25
C PRO A 321 -18.47 34.04 5.59
N PHE A 322 -17.82 34.44 6.69
CA PHE A 322 -18.47 34.53 8.00
C PHE A 322 -19.73 35.41 7.93
N GLY A 323 -20.87 34.77 8.11
CA GLY A 323 -22.19 35.37 7.94
C GLY A 323 -22.93 35.66 9.25
N ALA A 324 -24.24 35.45 9.22
CA ALA A 324 -25.09 35.62 10.39
C ALA A 324 -24.84 34.54 11.46
N THR A 325 -24.99 34.93 12.73
CA THR A 325 -24.91 34.02 13.87
C THR A 325 -25.94 32.90 13.76
N GLN A 326 -25.46 31.66 13.85
CA GLN A 326 -26.22 30.43 14.01
C GLN A 326 -26.32 30.06 15.48
N THR A 327 -27.40 29.41 15.88
CA THR A 327 -27.64 28.96 17.27
C THR A 327 -27.96 27.47 17.38
N ALA A 328 -28.09 26.78 16.25
CA ALA A 328 -28.28 25.33 16.18
C ALA A 328 -27.19 24.71 15.30
N PRO A 329 -26.80 23.45 15.56
CA PRO A 329 -25.91 22.71 14.67
C PRO A 329 -26.47 22.65 13.24
N ILE A 330 -25.58 22.73 12.25
CA ILE A 330 -25.89 22.38 10.86
C ILE A 330 -25.24 21.03 10.58
N ASP A 331 -26.02 20.12 10.01
CA ASP A 331 -25.60 18.76 9.63
C ASP A 331 -26.18 18.47 8.24
N GLY A 332 -25.31 18.34 7.24
CA GLY A 332 -25.69 18.23 5.83
C GLY A 332 -24.86 19.14 4.94
N VAL A 333 -25.49 19.85 4.00
CA VAL A 333 -24.79 20.73 3.05
C VAL A 333 -24.33 22.01 3.75
N LEU A 334 -23.02 22.24 3.78
CA LEU A 334 -22.39 23.44 4.36
C LEU A 334 -22.20 24.54 3.30
N ALA A 335 -21.81 24.15 2.09
CA ALA A 335 -21.69 25.04 0.93
C ALA A 335 -21.71 24.26 -0.38
N THR A 336 -21.86 24.98 -1.48
CA THR A 336 -21.71 24.47 -2.83
C THR A 336 -20.67 25.32 -3.54
N ILE A 337 -19.60 24.68 -4.02
CA ILE A 337 -18.51 25.32 -4.77
C ILE A 337 -18.79 25.10 -6.25
N THR A 338 -19.11 26.16 -6.96
CA THR A 338 -19.32 26.10 -8.41
C THR A 338 -17.98 26.00 -9.14
N PRO A 339 -17.92 25.43 -10.37
CA PRO A 339 -16.69 25.41 -11.17
C PRO A 339 -16.03 26.78 -11.32
N ALA A 340 -16.82 27.87 -11.37
CA ALA A 340 -16.30 29.24 -11.48
C ALA A 340 -15.58 29.75 -10.20
N GLN A 341 -15.77 29.08 -9.06
CA GLN A 341 -15.09 29.38 -7.80
C GLN A 341 -13.80 28.57 -7.61
N VAL A 342 -13.56 27.55 -8.45
CA VAL A 342 -12.28 26.85 -8.52
C VAL A 342 -11.36 27.66 -9.44
N LEU A 343 -10.63 28.60 -8.85
CA LEU A 343 -9.79 29.51 -9.62
C LEU A 343 -8.54 28.79 -10.13
N ALA A 344 -8.21 29.02 -11.40
CA ALA A 344 -6.94 28.58 -11.96
C ALA A 344 -5.78 29.28 -11.23
N PRO A 345 -4.68 28.56 -10.95
CA PRO A 345 -3.57 29.12 -10.23
C PRO A 345 -2.75 30.10 -11.07
N THR A 346 -2.13 31.05 -10.38
CA THR A 346 -1.19 31.99 -10.97
C THR A 346 0.19 31.33 -11.15
N PRO A 347 1.01 31.79 -12.12
CA PRO A 347 2.38 31.29 -12.29
C PRO A 347 3.26 31.44 -11.04
N ALA A 348 2.97 32.42 -10.18
CA ALA A 348 3.70 32.62 -8.93
C ALA A 348 3.32 31.58 -7.87
N GLU A 349 2.04 31.19 -7.78
CA GLU A 349 1.57 30.13 -6.90
C GLU A 349 2.16 28.77 -7.33
N ILE A 350 2.15 28.47 -8.64
CA ILE A 350 2.76 27.24 -9.18
C ILE A 350 4.26 27.20 -8.86
N ALA A 351 5.01 28.24 -9.25
CA ALA A 351 6.46 28.26 -9.07
C ALA A 351 6.89 28.23 -7.60
N ARG A 352 6.11 28.82 -6.70
CA ARG A 352 6.35 28.74 -5.26
C ARG A 352 6.25 27.30 -4.78
N ARG A 353 5.17 26.60 -5.15
CA ARG A 353 4.90 25.25 -4.63
C ARG A 353 5.82 24.20 -5.19
N GLN A 354 6.13 24.26 -6.48
CA GLN A 354 7.15 23.40 -7.07
C GLN A 354 8.51 23.51 -6.35
N ALA A 355 8.82 24.68 -5.77
CA ALA A 355 10.03 24.86 -4.96
C ALA A 355 9.88 24.40 -3.49
N GLU A 356 8.67 24.04 -3.05
CA GLU A 356 8.36 23.54 -1.70
C GLU A 356 8.17 22.01 -1.67
N LEU A 357 8.15 21.34 -2.84
CA LEU A 357 8.04 19.89 -2.94
C LEU A 357 9.34 19.19 -2.51
N PRO A 358 9.26 18.01 -1.86
CA PRO A 358 10.42 17.17 -1.56
C PRO A 358 11.18 16.75 -2.83
N ASP A 359 10.44 16.27 -3.83
CA ASP A 359 10.92 16.07 -5.18
C ASP A 359 10.45 17.24 -6.06
N VAL A 360 11.38 18.07 -6.51
CA VAL A 360 11.09 19.23 -7.37
C VAL A 360 10.99 18.86 -8.87
N THR A 361 11.25 17.59 -9.20
CA THR A 361 11.22 17.08 -10.58
C THR A 361 9.86 16.51 -10.97
N SER A 362 9.05 16.12 -10.00
CA SER A 362 7.63 15.75 -10.16
C SER A 362 6.70 16.83 -9.58
N ASP A 363 5.57 17.11 -10.26
CA ASP A 363 4.56 18.08 -9.78
C ASP A 363 3.25 17.35 -9.41
N TYR A 364 3.31 16.56 -8.34
CA TYR A 364 2.15 15.83 -7.82
C TYR A 364 1.06 16.76 -7.24
N ASP A 365 1.38 18.04 -6.99
CA ASP A 365 0.44 19.03 -6.45
C ASP A 365 -0.33 19.81 -7.54
N GLN A 366 -0.04 19.56 -8.83
CA GLN A 366 -0.50 20.39 -9.95
C GLN A 366 -2.03 20.46 -10.12
N PHE A 367 -2.76 19.44 -9.65
CA PHE A 367 -4.23 19.37 -9.71
C PHE A 367 -4.90 19.47 -8.35
N THR A 368 -4.13 19.73 -7.29
CA THR A 368 -4.67 19.68 -5.94
C THR A 368 -5.41 20.94 -5.58
N TYR A 369 -6.49 20.80 -4.82
CA TYR A 369 -7.17 21.88 -4.13
C TYR A 369 -7.49 21.48 -2.70
N THR A 370 -7.44 22.42 -1.77
CA THR A 370 -7.87 22.22 -0.39
C THR A 370 -9.13 23.02 -0.10
N ILE A 371 -10.12 22.36 0.49
CA ILE A 371 -11.31 22.96 1.07
C ILE A 371 -11.07 23.14 2.58
N ARG A 372 -11.48 24.28 3.13
CA ARG A 372 -11.39 24.58 4.57
C ARG A 372 -12.71 25.13 5.08
N VAL A 373 -13.17 24.56 6.20
CA VAL A 373 -14.32 25.08 6.95
C VAL A 373 -13.82 25.57 8.29
N GLN A 374 -14.24 26.76 8.69
CA GLN A 374 -13.91 27.33 10.00
C GLN A 374 -15.16 27.78 10.73
N VAL A 375 -15.20 27.56 12.04
CA VAL A 375 -16.28 27.99 12.92
C VAL A 375 -15.71 28.84 14.05
N ARG A 376 -16.37 29.97 14.34
CA ARG A 376 -16.06 30.83 15.50
C ARG A 376 -17.24 30.88 16.44
N ASP A 377 -17.02 30.48 17.69
CA ASP A 377 -18.05 30.53 18.72
C ASP A 377 -18.32 31.97 19.21
N GLN A 378 -19.49 32.20 19.81
CA GLN A 378 -19.90 33.50 20.32
C GLN A 378 -20.48 33.38 21.74
N PRO A 379 -20.03 34.23 22.69
CA PRO A 379 -19.08 35.33 22.54
C PRO A 379 -17.59 34.94 22.69
N GLY A 380 -17.24 33.65 22.72
CA GLY A 380 -15.90 33.15 23.06
C GLY A 380 -14.80 33.43 22.02
N ASP A 381 -15.17 33.59 20.75
CA ASP A 381 -14.27 33.73 19.59
C ASP A 381 -13.22 32.60 19.45
N GLN A 382 -13.55 31.41 19.95
CA GLN A 382 -12.75 30.22 19.75
C GLN A 382 -12.95 29.69 18.33
N LEU A 383 -11.84 29.32 17.68
CA LEU A 383 -11.82 28.78 16.33
C LEU A 383 -11.84 27.25 16.37
N GLY A 384 -12.76 26.64 15.63
CA GLY A 384 -12.66 25.26 15.17
C GLY A 384 -12.43 25.24 13.66
N GLU A 385 -11.76 24.22 13.17
CA GLU A 385 -11.42 24.08 11.75
C GLU A 385 -11.46 22.63 11.30
N ASP A 386 -11.85 22.43 10.04
CA ASP A 386 -11.57 21.20 9.32
C ASP A 386 -11.15 21.48 7.87
N ARG A 387 -10.42 20.54 7.31
CA ARG A 387 -9.84 20.64 5.97
C ARG A 387 -10.08 19.37 5.16
N ARG A 388 -10.07 19.50 3.83
CA ARG A 388 -10.23 18.39 2.91
C ARG A 388 -9.47 18.64 1.62
N THR A 389 -8.47 17.80 1.35
CA THR A 389 -7.71 17.82 0.09
C THR A 389 -8.45 17.00 -0.96
N ILE A 390 -8.57 17.55 -2.16
CA ILE A 390 -9.21 16.96 -3.35
C ILE A 390 -8.35 17.24 -4.58
N PHE A 391 -8.64 16.55 -5.67
CA PHE A 391 -8.03 16.85 -6.97
C PHE A 391 -9.07 17.33 -7.97
N VAL A 392 -8.71 18.35 -8.74
CA VAL A 392 -9.55 18.92 -9.79
C VAL A 392 -8.81 18.83 -11.11
N HIS A 393 -9.21 17.88 -11.95
CA HIS A 393 -8.54 17.57 -13.22
C HIS A 393 -9.57 17.16 -14.28
N ASP A 394 -9.37 17.63 -15.50
CA ASP A 394 -10.14 17.27 -16.70
C ASP A 394 -9.17 16.58 -17.66
N ASP A 395 -9.35 15.27 -17.85
CA ASP A 395 -8.58 14.46 -18.80
C ASP A 395 -9.47 14.12 -19.99
N PRO A 396 -9.19 14.68 -21.18
CA PRO A 396 -10.03 14.48 -22.36
C PRO A 396 -10.05 13.04 -22.88
N ASP A 397 -9.08 12.22 -22.49
CA ASP A 397 -9.00 10.81 -22.90
C ASP A 397 -9.72 9.88 -21.90
N LEU A 398 -10.15 10.39 -20.74
CA LEU A 398 -10.87 9.60 -19.75
C LEU A 398 -12.31 9.35 -20.18
N LYS A 399 -12.73 8.07 -20.17
CA LYS A 399 -14.09 7.69 -20.60
C LYS A 399 -15.17 8.33 -19.74
N ALA A 400 -16.29 8.65 -20.36
CA ALA A 400 -17.44 9.23 -19.68
C ALA A 400 -17.94 8.32 -18.54
N GLY A 401 -18.10 8.89 -17.35
CA GLY A 401 -18.50 8.15 -16.14
C GLY A 401 -17.34 7.75 -15.23
N PHE A 402 -16.09 7.91 -15.67
CA PHE A 402 -14.88 7.62 -14.89
C PHE A 402 -14.21 8.90 -14.36
N PRO A 403 -13.50 8.86 -13.22
CA PRO A 403 -13.34 7.69 -12.36
C PRO A 403 -14.64 7.24 -11.67
N LEU A 404 -14.77 5.93 -11.51
CA LEU A 404 -15.86 5.27 -10.81
C LEU A 404 -15.37 4.79 -9.43
N PHE A 405 -16.04 5.22 -8.36
CA PHE A 405 -15.74 4.73 -7.01
C PHE A 405 -16.40 3.38 -6.74
N VAL A 406 -15.62 2.34 -6.42
CA VAL A 406 -16.08 0.95 -6.25
C VAL A 406 -16.22 0.50 -4.79
N GLY A 407 -15.91 1.36 -3.82
CA GLY A 407 -15.98 1.03 -2.38
C GLY A 407 -14.59 0.77 -1.79
N GLY A 408 -14.27 -0.50 -1.52
CA GLY A 408 -12.92 -0.93 -1.12
C GLY A 408 -11.86 -0.68 -2.20
N ASP A 409 -10.59 -0.97 -1.88
CA ASP A 409 -9.50 -0.78 -2.84
C ASP A 409 -9.66 -1.64 -4.11
N GLY A 410 -8.95 -1.23 -5.15
CA GLY A 410 -8.66 -2.09 -6.29
C GLY A 410 -7.24 -2.65 -6.24
N ALA A 411 -6.85 -3.29 -5.12
CA ALA A 411 -5.54 -3.94 -5.00
C ALA A 411 -5.38 -5.16 -5.93
N SER A 412 -6.48 -5.79 -6.33
CA SER A 412 -6.48 -6.79 -7.40
C SER A 412 -6.32 -6.12 -8.76
N SER A 413 -5.18 -6.35 -9.42
CA SER A 413 -4.99 -5.95 -10.81
C SER A 413 -6.12 -6.45 -11.71
N PRO A 414 -6.68 -5.58 -12.56
CA PRO A 414 -7.76 -5.96 -13.46
C PRO A 414 -7.27 -6.95 -14.53
N ALA A 415 -8.20 -7.78 -14.99
CA ALA A 415 -8.07 -8.60 -16.18
C ALA A 415 -9.16 -8.20 -17.19
N ILE A 416 -8.86 -8.30 -18.47
CA ILE A 416 -9.81 -7.99 -19.56
C ILE A 416 -10.11 -9.29 -20.30
N ALA A 417 -11.35 -9.77 -20.22
CA ALA A 417 -11.79 -11.00 -20.88
C ALA A 417 -13.27 -10.90 -21.28
N ASP A 418 -13.63 -11.41 -22.46
CA ASP A 418 -15.02 -11.55 -22.90
C ASP A 418 -15.70 -12.70 -22.13
N LEU A 419 -16.35 -12.39 -21.01
CA LEU A 419 -17.01 -13.36 -20.16
C LEU A 419 -18.41 -13.69 -20.67
N ASP A 420 -19.13 -12.73 -21.25
CA ASP A 420 -20.51 -12.94 -21.68
C ASP A 420 -20.68 -13.38 -23.16
N GLY A 421 -19.59 -13.37 -23.92
CA GLY A 421 -19.46 -13.90 -25.27
C GLY A 421 -19.96 -12.95 -26.36
N ASP A 422 -19.99 -11.64 -26.09
CA ASP A 422 -20.45 -10.62 -27.03
C ASP A 422 -19.33 -10.10 -27.96
N GLY A 423 -18.09 -10.49 -27.71
CA GLY A 423 -16.90 -10.11 -28.46
C GLY A 423 -16.23 -8.82 -27.99
N VAL A 424 -16.64 -8.27 -26.84
CA VAL A 424 -16.07 -7.09 -26.18
C VAL A 424 -15.41 -7.51 -24.87
N GLY A 425 -14.29 -6.88 -24.49
CA GLY A 425 -13.59 -7.22 -23.26
C GLY A 425 -14.33 -6.74 -22.00
N ASP A 426 -14.60 -7.64 -21.05
CA ASP A 426 -15.12 -7.28 -19.73
C ASP A 426 -13.98 -7.10 -18.71
N ILE A 427 -14.16 -6.14 -17.80
CA ILE A 427 -13.16 -5.77 -16.79
C ILE A 427 -13.44 -6.53 -15.49
N VAL A 428 -12.53 -7.40 -15.09
CA VAL A 428 -12.69 -8.31 -13.94
C VAL A 428 -11.64 -8.03 -12.86
N PHE A 429 -12.07 -7.82 -11.61
CA PHE A 429 -11.16 -7.54 -10.48
C PHE A 429 -11.81 -7.82 -9.11
N GLY A 430 -10.99 -8.12 -8.11
CA GLY A 430 -11.38 -8.22 -6.70
C GLY A 430 -11.26 -6.90 -5.93
N THR A 431 -11.88 -6.84 -4.75
CA THR A 431 -11.78 -5.70 -3.82
C THR A 431 -11.66 -6.17 -2.37
N SER A 432 -11.17 -5.30 -1.50
CA SER A 432 -11.08 -5.57 -0.06
C SER A 432 -12.41 -5.56 0.70
N ASP A 433 -13.52 -5.21 0.03
CA ASP A 433 -14.88 -5.46 0.51
C ASP A 433 -15.34 -6.91 0.26
N GLY A 434 -14.47 -7.76 -0.31
CA GLY A 434 -14.71 -9.17 -0.62
C GLY A 434 -15.65 -9.40 -1.79
N LEU A 435 -15.71 -8.41 -2.70
CA LEU A 435 -16.47 -8.47 -3.94
C LEU A 435 -15.51 -8.67 -5.11
N VAL A 436 -15.86 -9.59 -6.00
CA VAL A 436 -15.25 -9.74 -7.33
C VAL A 436 -16.23 -9.16 -8.34
N TYR A 437 -15.79 -8.16 -9.10
CA TYR A 437 -16.56 -7.47 -10.12
C TYR A 437 -16.26 -8.04 -11.50
N ALA A 438 -17.26 -8.01 -12.38
CA ALA A 438 -17.09 -8.02 -13.83
C ALA A 438 -17.93 -6.86 -14.38
N LYS A 439 -17.30 -5.95 -15.12
CA LYS A 439 -17.92 -4.69 -15.57
C LYS A 439 -17.69 -4.46 -17.06
N HIS A 440 -18.68 -3.87 -17.71
CA HIS A 440 -18.53 -3.30 -19.04
C HIS A 440 -17.78 -1.96 -18.98
N ALA A 441 -17.30 -1.47 -20.12
CA ALA A 441 -16.58 -0.19 -20.23
C ALA A 441 -17.39 1.06 -19.85
N ASP A 442 -18.72 0.98 -19.71
CA ASP A 442 -19.55 2.07 -19.19
C ASP A 442 -19.68 2.06 -17.65
N GLY A 443 -19.02 1.10 -16.99
CA GLY A 443 -19.01 0.92 -15.54
C GLY A 443 -20.16 0.07 -14.98
N SER A 444 -21.11 -0.35 -15.82
CA SER A 444 -22.20 -1.24 -15.41
C SER A 444 -21.72 -2.68 -15.17
N ASP A 445 -22.34 -3.35 -14.21
CA ASP A 445 -22.00 -4.75 -13.88
C ASP A 445 -22.62 -5.73 -14.87
N LEU A 446 -21.87 -6.79 -15.20
CA LEU A 446 -22.39 -7.95 -15.92
C LEU A 446 -23.50 -8.63 -15.12
N ILE A 447 -24.40 -9.32 -15.81
CA ILE A 447 -25.50 -10.04 -15.16
C ILE A 447 -24.94 -11.13 -14.23
N GLY A 448 -25.25 -11.01 -12.93
CA GLY A 448 -24.82 -11.95 -11.90
C GLY A 448 -23.61 -11.48 -11.08
N TRP A 449 -23.00 -10.38 -11.48
CA TRP A 449 -21.89 -9.72 -10.81
C TRP A 449 -22.36 -8.45 -10.05
N PRO A 450 -21.60 -7.97 -9.05
CA PRO A 450 -20.44 -8.61 -8.44
C PRO A 450 -20.79 -9.89 -7.66
N ALA A 451 -19.82 -10.82 -7.59
CA ALA A 451 -19.88 -12.01 -6.75
C ALA A 451 -19.17 -11.76 -5.42
N ALA A 452 -19.66 -12.36 -4.33
CA ALA A 452 -19.07 -12.19 -2.99
C ALA A 452 -18.34 -13.46 -2.53
N VAL A 453 -17.24 -13.27 -1.80
CA VAL A 453 -16.55 -14.34 -1.07
C VAL A 453 -17.30 -14.73 0.22
N ASP A 454 -16.74 -15.62 1.02
CA ASP A 454 -17.38 -16.00 2.30
C ASP A 454 -17.34 -14.83 3.32
N PRO A 455 -18.38 -14.68 4.15
CA PRO A 455 -18.36 -13.70 5.24
C PRO A 455 -17.27 -13.98 6.28
N LEU A 456 -16.68 -12.91 6.80
CA LEU A 456 -15.80 -12.92 7.97
C LEU A 456 -16.55 -13.38 9.24
N PRO A 457 -15.86 -14.03 10.18
CA PRO A 457 -16.42 -14.31 11.50
C PRO A 457 -16.62 -13.00 12.28
N LEU A 458 -17.87 -12.60 12.53
CA LEU A 458 -18.19 -11.39 13.27
C LEU A 458 -18.84 -11.71 14.62
N HIS A 459 -18.53 -10.89 15.64
CA HIS A 459 -19.23 -10.89 16.93
C HIS A 459 -20.61 -10.23 16.83
N THR A 460 -21.52 -10.79 16.03
CA THR A 460 -22.82 -10.19 15.69
C THR A 460 -23.74 -9.86 16.88
N GLY A 461 -23.45 -10.37 18.07
CA GLY A 461 -24.12 -9.99 19.32
C GLY A 461 -23.61 -8.70 19.98
N SER A 462 -22.49 -8.13 19.51
CA SER A 462 -21.97 -6.85 20.01
C SER A 462 -22.88 -5.68 19.58
N THR A 463 -22.80 -4.57 20.31
CA THR A 463 -23.73 -3.44 20.15
C THR A 463 -23.76 -2.93 18.72
N ALA A 464 -22.59 -2.73 18.09
CA ALA A 464 -22.50 -2.18 16.74
C ALA A 464 -23.33 -2.96 15.70
N TYR A 465 -23.27 -4.30 15.77
CA TYR A 465 -23.99 -5.17 14.84
C TYR A 465 -25.45 -5.37 15.26
N ALA A 466 -25.72 -5.54 16.56
CA ALA A 466 -27.06 -5.81 17.08
C ALA A 466 -28.03 -4.63 16.90
N THR A 467 -27.53 -3.39 16.91
CA THR A 467 -28.32 -2.18 16.64
C THR A 467 -28.46 -1.88 15.14
N GLY A 468 -27.68 -2.54 14.29
CA GLY A 468 -27.58 -2.23 12.87
C GLY A 468 -26.76 -0.98 12.56
N SER A 469 -25.97 -0.46 13.50
CA SER A 469 -25.00 0.62 13.23
C SER A 469 -23.96 0.21 12.20
N ILE A 470 -23.56 -1.07 12.21
CA ILE A 470 -22.79 -1.72 11.14
C ILE A 470 -23.54 -2.97 10.71
N ALA A 471 -23.93 -3.04 9.44
CA ALA A 471 -24.78 -4.11 8.92
C ALA A 471 -23.95 -5.34 8.46
N PRO A 472 -24.07 -6.54 9.06
CA PRO A 472 -23.46 -7.75 8.50
C PRO A 472 -24.20 -8.22 7.23
N PRO A 473 -23.59 -9.06 6.37
CA PRO A 473 -22.22 -9.60 6.47
C PRO A 473 -21.12 -8.58 6.10
N ARG A 474 -19.88 -8.92 6.49
CA ARG A 474 -18.62 -8.35 5.99
C ARG A 474 -17.77 -9.50 5.48
N TYR A 475 -16.91 -9.27 4.51
CA TYR A 475 -16.24 -10.32 3.74
C TYR A 475 -14.72 -10.15 3.79
N GLY A 476 -13.98 -11.23 3.54
CA GLY A 476 -12.52 -11.21 3.47
C GLY A 476 -12.03 -10.47 2.23
N ALA A 477 -10.84 -9.86 2.30
CA ALA A 477 -10.30 -9.07 1.21
C ALA A 477 -9.81 -9.95 0.05
N VAL A 478 -10.01 -9.50 -1.19
CA VAL A 478 -9.45 -10.11 -2.41
C VAL A 478 -8.42 -9.15 -3.00
N LEU A 479 -7.14 -9.38 -2.67
CA LEU A 479 -6.02 -8.53 -3.13
C LEU A 479 -5.33 -9.09 -4.37
N ALA A 480 -5.32 -10.42 -4.49
CA ALA A 480 -4.65 -11.11 -5.57
C ALA A 480 -5.37 -10.84 -6.91
N SER A 481 -4.61 -10.66 -8.01
CA SER A 481 -5.22 -10.52 -9.33
C SER A 481 -5.96 -11.81 -9.69
N VAL A 482 -7.15 -11.68 -10.30
CA VAL A 482 -7.93 -12.85 -10.72
C VAL A 482 -7.21 -13.62 -11.82
N ALA A 483 -7.39 -14.94 -11.87
CA ALA A 483 -7.03 -15.74 -13.03
C ALA A 483 -8.30 -16.16 -13.76
N ILE A 484 -8.25 -16.21 -15.08
CA ILE A 484 -9.39 -16.49 -15.95
C ILE A 484 -9.00 -17.60 -16.93
N GLY A 485 -9.85 -18.63 -17.02
CA GLY A 485 -9.64 -19.74 -17.93
C GLY A 485 -10.82 -20.71 -17.91
N ASP A 486 -10.94 -21.50 -18.97
CA ASP A 486 -11.89 -22.62 -19.02
C ASP A 486 -11.32 -23.80 -18.20
N LEU A 487 -11.66 -23.85 -16.91
CA LEU A 487 -11.09 -24.84 -15.99
C LEU A 487 -11.59 -26.27 -16.28
N ASP A 488 -12.85 -26.43 -16.67
CA ASP A 488 -13.45 -27.75 -16.84
C ASP A 488 -13.60 -28.23 -18.30
N GLY A 489 -13.22 -27.40 -19.26
CA GLY A 489 -13.19 -27.69 -20.70
C GLY A 489 -14.56 -27.58 -21.36
N ASP A 490 -15.47 -26.78 -20.81
CA ASP A 490 -16.84 -26.62 -21.31
C ASP A 490 -16.97 -25.52 -22.38
N GLY A 491 -15.89 -24.79 -22.64
CA GLY A 491 -15.79 -23.69 -23.60
C GLY A 491 -16.21 -22.33 -23.05
N LEU A 492 -16.49 -22.22 -21.75
CA LEU A 492 -16.84 -20.96 -21.07
C LEU A 492 -15.75 -20.61 -20.06
N LEU A 493 -15.47 -19.32 -19.91
CA LEU A 493 -14.47 -18.86 -18.96
C LEU A 493 -14.99 -18.93 -17.52
N ASP A 494 -14.10 -19.35 -16.62
CA ASP A 494 -14.28 -19.26 -15.17
C ASP A 494 -13.30 -18.22 -14.61
N VAL A 495 -13.71 -17.56 -13.52
CA VAL A 495 -12.91 -16.59 -12.77
C VAL A 495 -12.48 -17.21 -11.45
N VAL A 496 -11.16 -17.27 -11.23
CA VAL A 496 -10.53 -17.75 -10.00
C VAL A 496 -10.05 -16.57 -9.18
N ALA A 497 -10.46 -16.51 -7.92
CA ALA A 497 -10.09 -15.46 -6.97
C ALA A 497 -9.60 -16.09 -5.66
N ALA A 498 -8.57 -15.51 -5.05
CA ALA A 498 -8.05 -15.93 -3.75
C ALA A 498 -8.22 -14.79 -2.72
N ASP A 499 -8.67 -15.14 -1.52
CA ASP A 499 -8.88 -14.17 -0.43
C ASP A 499 -7.77 -14.19 0.62
N PHE A 500 -7.75 -13.14 1.44
CA PHE A 500 -6.80 -12.95 2.54
C PHE A 500 -7.03 -13.92 3.71
N GLU A 501 -8.09 -14.74 3.67
CA GLU A 501 -8.39 -15.81 4.64
C GLU A 501 -7.90 -17.18 4.17
N GLY A 502 -7.16 -17.24 3.06
CA GLY A 502 -6.57 -18.47 2.52
C GLY A 502 -7.55 -19.35 1.76
N LYS A 503 -8.64 -18.76 1.23
CA LYS A 503 -9.64 -19.46 0.44
C LYS A 503 -9.54 -19.11 -1.03
N ILE A 504 -9.74 -20.14 -1.86
CA ILE A 504 -9.70 -20.04 -3.32
C ILE A 504 -11.10 -20.32 -3.85
N TYR A 505 -11.65 -19.37 -4.59
CA TYR A 505 -12.99 -19.41 -5.18
C TYR A 505 -12.91 -19.58 -6.68
N VAL A 506 -13.93 -20.24 -7.25
CA VAL A 506 -14.15 -20.29 -8.69
C VAL A 506 -15.58 -19.86 -8.97
N PHE A 507 -15.75 -18.85 -9.81
CA PHE A 507 -17.03 -18.36 -10.30
C PHE A 507 -17.13 -18.67 -11.80
N ASP A 508 -18.30 -19.11 -12.25
CA ASP A 508 -18.54 -19.22 -13.69
C ASP A 508 -18.69 -17.85 -14.35
N HIS A 509 -18.74 -17.80 -15.69
CA HIS A 509 -18.98 -16.58 -16.47
C HIS A 509 -20.19 -15.71 -16.03
N ARG A 510 -21.14 -16.26 -15.24
CA ARG A 510 -22.32 -15.55 -14.71
C ARG A 510 -22.20 -15.17 -13.24
N GLY A 511 -20.99 -15.20 -12.68
CA GLY A 511 -20.73 -14.87 -11.28
C GLY A 511 -21.24 -15.92 -10.28
N ARG A 512 -21.61 -17.13 -10.73
CA ARG A 512 -22.10 -18.18 -9.82
C ARG A 512 -20.91 -19.01 -9.34
N ARG A 513 -20.78 -19.14 -8.02
CA ARG A 513 -19.74 -19.97 -7.41
C ARG A 513 -19.90 -21.45 -7.82
N LYS A 514 -18.84 -22.05 -8.38
CA LYS A 514 -18.79 -23.47 -8.76
C LYS A 514 -18.55 -24.34 -7.52
N ALA A 515 -19.23 -25.48 -7.43
CA ALA A 515 -18.97 -26.45 -6.38
C ALA A 515 -17.74 -27.32 -6.76
N PRO A 516 -16.85 -27.67 -5.82
CA PRO A 516 -16.99 -27.53 -4.37
C PRO A 516 -16.41 -26.23 -3.78
N PHE A 517 -16.04 -25.25 -4.60
CA PHE A 517 -15.35 -24.04 -4.13
C PHE A 517 -16.18 -23.20 -3.13
N PRO A 518 -15.53 -22.56 -2.14
CA PRO A 518 -14.08 -22.44 -2.02
C PRO A 518 -13.35 -23.70 -1.53
N VAL A 519 -12.13 -23.88 -2.00
CA VAL A 519 -11.11 -24.71 -1.32
C VAL A 519 -10.27 -23.82 -0.41
N SER A 520 -9.44 -24.40 0.45
CA SER A 520 -8.64 -23.62 1.41
C SER A 520 -7.26 -24.21 1.59
N VAL A 521 -6.30 -23.33 1.89
CA VAL A 521 -4.98 -23.72 2.42
C VAL A 521 -5.16 -24.49 3.73
N ASN A 522 -4.12 -25.23 4.15
CA ASN A 522 -4.20 -26.04 5.35
C ASN A 522 -4.06 -25.18 6.61
N PRO A 523 -5.10 -25.04 7.46
CA PRO A 523 -5.04 -24.17 8.64
C PRO A 523 -4.02 -24.64 9.69
N ALA A 524 -3.53 -25.88 9.62
CA ALA A 524 -2.48 -26.34 10.53
C ALA A 524 -1.16 -25.57 10.35
N PHE A 525 -0.83 -25.16 9.12
CA PHE A 525 0.45 -24.51 8.79
C PHE A 525 0.52 -23.03 9.16
N SER A 526 -0.60 -22.45 9.60
CA SER A 526 -0.69 -21.08 10.10
C SER A 526 -1.51 -21.02 11.38
N SER A 527 -1.51 -22.10 12.16
CA SER A 527 -2.12 -22.15 13.49
C SER A 527 -1.22 -21.47 14.53
N HIS A 528 -1.79 -21.18 15.72
CA HIS A 528 -1.02 -20.70 16.87
C HIS A 528 0.24 -21.54 17.14
N ASP A 529 0.11 -22.88 17.12
CA ASP A 529 1.23 -23.79 17.38
C ASP A 529 2.32 -23.73 16.29
N ALA A 530 1.97 -23.33 15.07
CA ALA A 530 2.91 -23.17 13.96
C ALA A 530 3.81 -21.94 14.14
N ARG A 531 3.38 -20.93 14.93
CA ARG A 531 4.05 -19.64 15.01
C ARG A 531 5.11 -19.55 16.09
N ASP A 532 6.14 -18.78 15.78
CA ASP A 532 7.13 -18.22 16.71
C ASP A 532 7.96 -17.15 15.96
N ARG A 533 8.98 -16.59 16.62
CA ARG A 533 9.95 -15.63 16.03
C ARG A 533 10.66 -16.07 14.73
N TYR A 534 10.61 -17.35 14.36
CA TYR A 534 11.17 -17.86 13.10
C TYR A 534 10.08 -18.32 12.13
N ASN A 535 8.82 -18.35 12.57
CA ASN A 535 7.66 -18.83 11.84
C ASN A 535 6.54 -17.78 11.90
N THR A 536 6.75 -16.64 11.24
CA THR A 536 5.76 -15.58 11.03
C THR A 536 4.78 -15.95 9.90
N VAL A 537 4.15 -17.12 10.00
CA VAL A 537 3.31 -17.70 8.95
C VAL A 537 1.85 -17.27 9.04
N HIS A 538 1.20 -17.10 7.88
CA HIS A 538 -0.19 -16.61 7.79
C HIS A 538 -0.96 -17.30 6.66
N ALA A 539 -2.28 -17.50 6.83
CA ALA A 539 -3.10 -18.18 5.82
C ALA A 539 -3.35 -17.36 4.55
N ALA A 540 -3.03 -16.06 4.52
CA ALA A 540 -3.34 -15.20 3.38
C ALA A 540 -2.78 -15.74 2.08
N THR A 541 -3.57 -15.53 1.03
CA THR A 541 -3.10 -15.59 -0.34
C THR A 541 -3.05 -14.17 -0.89
N ILE A 542 -1.83 -13.62 -0.97
CA ILE A 542 -1.57 -12.28 -1.52
C ILE A 542 -1.14 -12.39 -2.99
N GLY A 543 -0.32 -13.40 -3.31
CA GLY A 543 0.07 -13.72 -4.69
C GLY A 543 -1.11 -14.18 -5.53
N SER A 544 -1.08 -13.84 -6.82
CA SER A 544 -2.14 -14.16 -7.78
C SER A 544 -2.17 -15.66 -8.09
N PRO A 545 -3.33 -16.33 -8.09
CA PRO A 545 -3.44 -17.69 -8.59
C PRO A 545 -2.97 -17.76 -10.04
N ALA A 546 -2.31 -18.86 -10.41
CA ALA A 546 -1.96 -19.17 -11.80
C ALA A 546 -2.69 -20.44 -12.28
N LEU A 547 -2.94 -20.54 -13.58
CA LEU A 547 -3.65 -21.66 -14.20
C LEU A 547 -2.79 -22.38 -15.24
N ALA A 548 -2.58 -23.67 -15.05
CA ALA A 548 -1.85 -24.53 -16.00
C ALA A 548 -2.25 -25.99 -15.84
N ASP A 549 -2.08 -26.80 -16.88
CA ASP A 549 -2.25 -28.25 -16.84
C ASP A 549 -0.97 -28.89 -16.25
N LEU A 550 -0.95 -29.10 -14.94
CA LEU A 550 0.23 -29.57 -14.22
C LEU A 550 0.32 -31.11 -14.24
N ASP A 551 -0.82 -31.80 -14.22
CA ASP A 551 -0.89 -33.26 -14.18
C ASP A 551 -1.05 -33.94 -15.57
N GLY A 552 -1.20 -33.14 -16.63
CA GLY A 552 -1.27 -33.58 -18.03
C GLY A 552 -2.63 -34.14 -18.44
N ASP A 553 -3.70 -33.83 -17.72
CA ASP A 553 -5.06 -34.30 -18.01
C ASP A 553 -5.83 -33.44 -19.04
N SER A 554 -5.17 -32.40 -19.57
CA SER A 554 -5.72 -31.41 -20.51
C SER A 554 -6.76 -30.45 -19.92
N LYS A 555 -6.80 -30.30 -18.59
CA LYS A 555 -7.57 -29.28 -17.89
C LYS A 555 -6.64 -28.37 -17.11
N LEU A 556 -7.15 -27.19 -16.75
CA LEU A 556 -6.36 -26.25 -15.97
C LEU A 556 -6.46 -26.60 -14.48
N ASP A 557 -5.31 -26.67 -13.83
CA ASP A 557 -5.15 -26.68 -12.39
C ASP A 557 -4.97 -25.26 -11.86
N ILE A 558 -5.26 -25.07 -10.57
CA ILE A 558 -5.13 -23.81 -9.85
C ILE A 558 -3.91 -23.89 -8.95
N ILE A 559 -2.87 -23.11 -9.26
CA ILE A 559 -1.62 -23.05 -8.51
C ILE A 559 -1.59 -21.76 -7.67
N VAL A 560 -1.33 -21.90 -6.37
CA VAL A 560 -1.33 -20.78 -5.41
C VAL A 560 -0.16 -20.92 -4.46
N ALA A 561 0.55 -19.82 -4.22
CA ALA A 561 1.50 -19.72 -3.12
C ALA A 561 0.88 -18.91 -1.96
N SER A 562 1.11 -19.33 -0.71
CA SER A 562 0.48 -18.73 0.46
C SER A 562 1.50 -18.29 1.52
N GLY A 563 1.08 -17.35 2.37
CA GLY A 563 1.84 -16.88 3.53
C GLY A 563 2.20 -17.96 4.55
N ASP A 564 1.72 -19.19 4.38
CA ASP A 564 2.02 -20.36 5.21
C ASP A 564 3.28 -21.12 4.75
N ARG A 565 4.04 -20.58 3.77
CA ARG A 565 5.22 -21.17 3.09
C ARG A 565 4.95 -22.29 2.10
N HIS A 566 3.69 -22.50 1.74
CA HIS A 566 3.36 -23.61 0.85
C HIS A 566 2.92 -23.13 -0.52
N VAL A 567 3.30 -23.93 -1.53
CA VAL A 567 2.70 -23.91 -2.85
C VAL A 567 1.67 -25.04 -2.91
N TYR A 568 0.44 -24.68 -3.27
CA TYR A 568 -0.69 -25.57 -3.45
C TYR A 568 -1.04 -25.69 -4.93
N ALA A 569 -1.52 -26.86 -5.34
CA ALA A 569 -2.12 -27.06 -6.65
C ALA A 569 -3.42 -27.87 -6.50
N TRP A 570 -4.53 -27.34 -7.03
CA TRP A 570 -5.83 -28.02 -7.05
C TRP A 570 -6.33 -28.18 -8.47
N SER A 571 -6.88 -29.35 -8.79
CA SER A 571 -7.62 -29.54 -10.04
C SER A 571 -8.85 -28.65 -10.14
N ALA A 572 -9.39 -28.52 -11.36
CA ALA A 572 -10.68 -27.88 -11.63
C ALA A 572 -11.87 -28.42 -10.79
N THR A 573 -11.73 -29.60 -10.19
CA THR A 573 -12.75 -30.20 -9.31
C THR A 573 -12.59 -29.84 -7.82
N GLY A 574 -11.56 -29.05 -7.48
CA GLY A 574 -11.20 -28.70 -6.11
C GLY A 574 -10.44 -29.80 -5.35
N ALA A 575 -10.04 -30.88 -6.03
CA ALA A 575 -9.17 -31.89 -5.44
C ALA A 575 -7.71 -31.43 -5.48
N LEU A 576 -7.03 -31.48 -4.33
CA LEU A 576 -5.60 -31.21 -4.22
C LEU A 576 -4.82 -32.23 -5.05
N LEU A 577 -3.89 -31.76 -5.88
CA LEU A 577 -3.09 -32.61 -6.75
C LEU A 577 -2.12 -33.50 -5.94
N PRO A 578 -1.85 -34.73 -6.38
CA PRO A 578 -0.86 -35.59 -5.73
C PRO A 578 0.52 -34.91 -5.69
N GLY A 579 1.10 -34.79 -4.50
CA GLY A 579 2.43 -34.19 -4.33
C GLY A 579 2.38 -32.75 -3.80
N PHE A 580 1.18 -32.17 -3.67
CA PHE A 580 0.94 -30.86 -3.09
C PHE A 580 0.20 -30.97 -1.74
N PRO A 581 0.32 -29.95 -0.86
CA PRO A 581 1.20 -28.78 -0.98
C PRO A 581 2.70 -29.11 -0.84
N VAL A 582 3.54 -28.23 -1.38
CA VAL A 582 5.01 -28.25 -1.21
C VAL A 582 5.44 -27.17 -0.23
N LEU A 583 6.11 -27.55 0.87
CA LEU A 583 6.78 -26.61 1.77
C LEU A 583 8.02 -26.01 1.08
N VAL A 584 8.07 -24.69 0.96
CA VAL A 584 9.14 -23.95 0.30
C VAL A 584 10.04 -23.29 1.34
N VAL A 585 11.26 -23.82 1.48
CA VAL A 585 12.28 -23.32 2.42
C VAL A 585 13.67 -23.84 2.05
N ASP A 586 14.72 -23.07 2.36
CA ASP A 586 16.10 -23.51 2.18
C ASP A 586 16.45 -24.54 3.26
N GLN A 587 16.30 -25.82 2.93
CA GLN A 587 16.58 -26.93 3.84
C GLN A 587 18.07 -27.04 4.21
N SER A 588 18.98 -26.31 3.53
CA SER A 588 20.38 -26.19 3.96
C SER A 588 20.54 -25.27 5.17
N GLN A 589 19.60 -24.34 5.36
CA GLN A 589 19.59 -23.36 6.45
C GLN A 589 18.61 -23.73 7.56
N MET A 590 17.46 -24.31 7.19
CA MET A 590 16.35 -24.60 8.11
C MET A 590 16.14 -26.11 8.27
N VAL A 591 15.51 -26.49 9.39
CA VAL A 591 15.10 -27.87 9.67
C VAL A 591 13.69 -27.91 10.27
N ILE A 592 12.88 -28.87 9.84
CA ILE A 592 11.55 -29.11 10.40
C ILE A 592 11.70 -29.67 11.81
N VAL A 593 11.08 -29.00 12.78
CA VAL A 593 11.05 -29.40 14.20
C VAL A 593 9.68 -29.91 14.65
N ASP A 594 8.63 -29.59 13.88
CA ASP A 594 7.29 -30.17 14.02
C ASP A 594 6.69 -30.43 12.64
N SER A 595 6.49 -31.70 12.30
CA SER A 595 5.93 -32.13 11.02
C SER A 595 4.39 -32.07 10.94
N VAL A 596 3.69 -31.76 12.03
CA VAL A 596 2.23 -31.58 12.00
C VAL A 596 1.89 -30.20 11.48
N HIS A 597 2.68 -29.21 11.90
CA HIS A 597 2.48 -27.79 11.57
C HIS A 597 3.54 -27.27 10.59
N ASP A 598 4.45 -28.13 10.11
CA ASP A 598 5.64 -27.78 9.32
C ASP A 598 6.46 -26.63 9.91
N LYS A 599 6.54 -26.60 11.25
CA LYS A 599 7.30 -25.60 12.01
C LYS A 599 8.79 -25.81 11.83
N LEU A 600 9.50 -24.71 11.58
CA LEU A 600 10.92 -24.72 11.25
C LEU A 600 11.78 -24.13 12.37
N ALA A 601 13.04 -24.55 12.44
CA ALA A 601 14.07 -23.90 13.24
C ALA A 601 15.35 -23.73 12.41
N PRO A 602 16.13 -22.65 12.64
CA PRO A 602 17.45 -22.51 12.03
C PRO A 602 18.38 -23.65 12.44
N ARG A 603 19.18 -24.13 11.48
CA ARG A 603 20.25 -25.09 11.78
C ARG A 603 21.36 -24.43 12.61
N PRO A 604 22.17 -25.20 13.35
CA PRO A 604 23.27 -24.64 14.13
C PRO A 604 24.22 -23.78 13.28
N GLY A 605 24.38 -22.51 13.66
CA GLY A 605 25.21 -21.52 12.95
C GLY A 605 24.45 -20.61 11.99
N VAL A 606 23.14 -20.84 11.80
CA VAL A 606 22.25 -19.99 11.01
C VAL A 606 21.54 -19.03 11.96
N SER A 607 21.96 -17.77 12.00
CA SER A 607 21.31 -16.68 12.72
C SER A 607 22.03 -15.37 12.41
N PRO A 608 21.33 -14.26 12.12
CA PRO A 608 19.87 -14.09 12.10
C PRO A 608 19.16 -14.66 10.84
N PHE A 609 17.90 -15.09 11.01
CA PHE A 609 16.95 -15.49 9.94
C PHE A 609 15.68 -14.66 10.12
N ARG A 610 15.12 -14.18 9.01
CA ARG A 610 14.01 -13.22 8.97
C ARG A 610 13.09 -13.57 7.80
N GLY A 611 11.81 -13.20 7.91
CA GLY A 611 10.81 -13.33 6.85
C GLY A 611 10.44 -14.78 6.52
N SER A 612 9.14 -15.03 6.41
CA SER A 612 8.67 -16.41 6.25
C SER A 612 7.41 -16.63 5.46
N LYS A 613 6.86 -15.58 4.85
CA LYS A 613 5.65 -15.68 4.04
C LYS A 613 6.05 -15.88 2.58
N ILE A 614 5.11 -16.36 1.77
CA ILE A 614 5.17 -16.20 0.32
C ILE A 614 4.08 -15.22 -0.05
N VAL A 615 4.49 -14.02 -0.49
CA VAL A 615 3.57 -12.99 -0.99
C VAL A 615 3.56 -12.90 -2.52
N ASN A 616 4.42 -13.69 -3.18
CA ASN A 616 4.61 -13.70 -4.62
C ASN A 616 3.61 -14.58 -5.35
N SER A 617 3.30 -14.20 -6.59
CA SER A 617 2.59 -15.04 -7.55
C SER A 617 3.54 -16.10 -8.13
N PRO A 618 3.11 -17.36 -8.28
CA PRO A 618 3.89 -18.36 -9.01
C PRO A 618 4.04 -17.99 -10.49
N ALA A 619 5.16 -18.36 -11.10
CA ALA A 619 5.38 -18.35 -12.54
C ALA A 619 5.37 -19.78 -13.07
N ILE A 620 4.79 -20.01 -14.24
CA ILE A 620 4.56 -21.36 -14.78
C ILE A 620 5.19 -21.51 -16.17
N GLY A 621 6.03 -22.53 -16.34
CA GLY A 621 6.67 -22.85 -17.61
C GLY A 621 7.58 -24.07 -17.49
N ASP A 622 7.88 -24.74 -18.60
CA ASP A 622 8.80 -25.89 -18.66
C ASP A 622 10.25 -25.39 -18.51
N ILE A 623 10.77 -25.42 -17.28
CA ILE A 623 12.08 -24.87 -16.94
C ILE A 623 13.19 -25.90 -17.21
N ASP A 624 12.94 -27.19 -16.97
CA ASP A 624 13.96 -28.24 -17.17
C ASP A 624 13.90 -28.97 -18.53
N HIS A 625 12.95 -28.60 -19.39
CA HIS A 625 12.74 -29.11 -20.74
C HIS A 625 12.34 -30.58 -20.79
N ASP A 626 11.59 -31.04 -19.80
CA ASP A 626 11.04 -32.39 -19.77
C ASP A 626 9.67 -32.51 -20.49
N GLY A 627 9.10 -31.38 -20.91
CA GLY A 627 7.82 -31.28 -21.61
C GLY A 627 6.60 -31.16 -20.69
N THR A 628 6.81 -30.96 -19.39
CA THR A 628 5.78 -30.61 -18.41
C THR A 628 6.07 -29.25 -17.77
N PRO A 629 5.04 -28.49 -17.35
CA PRO A 629 5.28 -27.18 -16.75
C PRO A 629 5.80 -27.30 -15.30
N ASP A 630 6.80 -26.50 -14.96
CA ASP A 630 7.30 -26.32 -13.60
C ASP A 630 6.74 -25.04 -12.96
N ILE A 631 6.93 -24.91 -11.65
CA ILE A 631 6.49 -23.75 -10.86
C ILE A 631 7.71 -23.00 -10.32
N VAL A 632 7.84 -21.72 -10.66
CA VAL A 632 8.89 -20.83 -10.11
C VAL A 632 8.28 -19.85 -9.10
N VAL A 633 8.85 -19.75 -7.90
CA VAL A 633 8.32 -18.89 -6.83
C VAL A 633 9.42 -18.28 -5.98
N GLY A 634 9.29 -16.99 -5.68
CA GLY A 634 10.12 -16.25 -4.72
C GLY A 634 9.56 -16.34 -3.31
N THR A 635 10.41 -16.16 -2.29
CA THR A 635 10.01 -16.19 -0.87
C THR A 635 10.50 -14.96 -0.13
N ASN A 636 9.86 -14.60 0.98
CA ASN A 636 10.33 -13.54 1.86
C ASN A 636 11.48 -13.99 2.78
N GLU A 637 12.08 -15.18 2.55
CA GLU A 637 13.20 -15.64 3.37
C GLU A 637 14.38 -14.67 3.25
N GLU A 638 15.01 -14.33 4.37
CA GLU A 638 16.24 -13.55 4.39
C GLU A 638 17.29 -14.22 5.28
N TYR A 639 18.44 -14.50 4.68
CA TYR A 639 19.59 -15.12 5.30
C TYR A 639 20.76 -14.14 5.37
N ASP A 640 21.26 -13.89 6.59
CA ASP A 640 22.50 -13.15 6.81
C ASP A 640 23.71 -14.00 6.35
N GLU A 641 24.00 -13.88 5.07
CA GLU A 641 25.12 -14.52 4.41
C GLU A 641 25.70 -13.58 3.35
N THR A 642 26.90 -13.88 2.85
CA THR A 642 27.53 -13.04 1.82
C THR A 642 26.61 -12.87 0.59
N PRO A 643 26.25 -11.63 0.22
CA PRO A 643 25.38 -11.34 -0.93
C PRO A 643 25.90 -11.98 -2.22
N ASN A 644 25.06 -12.75 -2.90
CA ASN A 644 25.40 -13.45 -4.14
C ASN A 644 25.24 -12.55 -5.37
N PHE A 645 26.00 -11.47 -5.45
CA PHE A 645 26.06 -10.67 -6.68
C PHE A 645 27.47 -10.16 -6.96
N SER A 646 27.74 -9.96 -8.24
CA SER A 646 28.91 -9.28 -8.78
C SER A 646 28.41 -8.24 -9.78
N ALA A 647 28.42 -6.97 -9.36
CA ALA A 647 28.08 -5.88 -10.25
C ALA A 647 29.28 -5.59 -11.18
N THR A 648 29.00 -5.21 -12.42
CA THR A 648 30.03 -4.71 -13.36
C THR A 648 30.63 -3.38 -12.90
N SER A 649 29.98 -2.71 -11.95
CA SER A 649 30.29 -1.40 -11.36
C SER A 649 31.22 -1.47 -10.14
N SER A 650 32.20 -0.55 -10.05
CA SER A 650 33.00 -0.33 -8.84
C SER A 650 32.25 0.41 -7.73
N THR A 651 31.18 1.13 -8.05
CA THR A 651 30.41 1.98 -7.12
C THR A 651 29.43 1.16 -6.30
N ALA A 652 28.64 0.29 -6.95
CA ALA A 652 27.75 -0.66 -6.27
C ALA A 652 28.53 -1.64 -5.37
N SER A 653 29.69 -2.09 -5.83
CA SER A 653 30.57 -3.00 -5.07
C SER A 653 31.17 -2.35 -3.81
N ALA A 654 31.38 -1.03 -3.81
CA ALA A 654 31.91 -0.29 -2.65
C ALA A 654 30.83 -0.04 -1.59
N LEU A 655 29.57 0.12 -2.00
CA LEU A 655 28.45 0.38 -1.11
C LEU A 655 28.07 -0.83 -0.24
N ALA A 656 28.05 -2.03 -0.81
CA ALA A 656 27.81 -3.27 -0.06
C ALA A 656 28.85 -3.49 1.07
N GLN A 657 29.96 -2.75 1.03
CA GLN A 657 31.04 -2.79 2.03
C GLN A 657 31.04 -1.57 2.97
N SER A 658 30.08 -0.65 2.85
CA SER A 658 30.02 0.60 3.62
C SER A 658 29.66 0.41 5.10
N GLY A 659 28.95 -0.68 5.43
CA GLY A 659 28.45 -0.97 6.76
C GLY A 659 27.25 -0.09 7.20
N LEU A 660 26.68 0.70 6.29
CA LEU A 660 25.47 1.49 6.53
C LEU A 660 24.17 0.71 6.29
N LEU A 661 24.24 -0.34 5.47
CA LEU A 661 23.11 -1.20 5.11
C LEU A 661 23.30 -2.61 5.68
N THR A 662 22.22 -3.40 5.72
CA THR A 662 22.22 -4.78 6.23
C THR A 662 21.99 -5.79 5.10
N PRO A 663 22.99 -6.05 4.24
CA PRO A 663 22.77 -6.87 3.05
C PRO A 663 22.58 -8.35 3.41
N ALA A 664 21.74 -9.04 2.64
CA ALA A 664 21.37 -10.44 2.88
C ALA A 664 21.11 -11.18 1.55
N ASN A 665 20.71 -12.44 1.62
CA ASN A 665 20.17 -13.17 0.47
C ASN A 665 18.80 -13.76 0.77
N SER A 666 17.94 -13.70 -0.23
CA SER A 666 16.69 -14.43 -0.31
C SER A 666 16.81 -15.65 -1.24
N ARG A 667 15.68 -16.32 -1.51
CA ARG A 667 15.59 -17.55 -2.28
C ARG A 667 14.43 -17.52 -3.27
N VAL A 668 14.75 -17.89 -4.50
CA VAL A 668 13.78 -18.30 -5.53
C VAL A 668 13.91 -19.80 -5.76
N TYR A 669 12.79 -20.47 -5.98
CA TYR A 669 12.66 -21.92 -6.12
C TYR A 669 12.06 -22.25 -7.48
N ALA A 670 12.46 -23.39 -8.05
CA ALA A 670 11.75 -24.04 -9.14
C ALA A 670 11.33 -25.45 -8.67
N ILE A 671 10.05 -25.77 -8.85
CA ILE A 671 9.37 -26.95 -8.31
C ILE A 671 8.81 -27.78 -9.46
N HIS A 672 9.04 -29.09 -9.43
CA HIS A 672 8.51 -30.04 -10.40
C HIS A 672 6.98 -30.10 -10.37
N ASN A 673 6.39 -30.43 -11.52
CA ASN A 673 4.96 -30.57 -11.70
C ASN A 673 4.28 -31.59 -10.74
N ASP A 674 5.01 -32.61 -10.27
CA ASP A 674 4.53 -33.64 -9.33
C ASP A 674 4.95 -33.40 -7.87
N GLY A 675 5.53 -32.23 -7.57
CA GLY A 675 5.82 -31.76 -6.22
C GLY A 675 6.63 -32.75 -5.38
N ILE A 676 6.23 -33.01 -4.13
CA ILE A 676 6.99 -33.89 -3.22
C ILE A 676 7.04 -35.36 -3.66
N ASN A 677 6.24 -35.76 -4.67
CA ASN A 677 6.30 -37.10 -5.22
C ASN A 677 7.46 -37.29 -6.21
N HIS A 678 8.09 -36.20 -6.66
CA HIS A 678 9.18 -36.26 -7.61
C HIS A 678 10.35 -37.09 -7.05
N PRO A 679 10.94 -38.02 -7.85
CA PRO A 679 12.11 -38.77 -7.44
C PRO A 679 13.35 -37.90 -7.18
N GLY A 680 13.61 -37.58 -5.91
CA GLY A 680 14.75 -36.73 -5.52
C GLY A 680 14.36 -35.54 -4.65
N GLY A 681 13.06 -35.28 -4.52
CA GLY A 681 12.52 -34.12 -3.83
C GLY A 681 11.85 -33.16 -4.83
N PRO A 682 11.08 -32.20 -4.34
CA PRO A 682 10.21 -31.37 -5.17
C PRO A 682 10.93 -30.35 -6.05
N LEU A 683 12.22 -30.08 -5.81
CA LEU A 683 12.94 -28.98 -6.45
C LEU A 683 13.74 -29.47 -7.65
N LEU A 684 13.77 -28.64 -8.70
CA LEU A 684 14.63 -28.85 -9.86
C LEU A 684 16.11 -28.84 -9.45
N ALA A 685 16.93 -29.54 -10.24
CA ALA A 685 18.37 -29.58 -10.02
C ALA A 685 19.00 -28.18 -10.10
N GLY A 686 19.75 -27.78 -9.07
CA GLY A 686 20.40 -26.46 -8.99
C GLY A 686 19.65 -25.43 -8.14
N TRP A 687 18.40 -25.70 -7.80
CA TRP A 687 17.54 -24.81 -7.01
C TRP A 687 17.55 -25.18 -5.50
N PRO A 688 17.27 -24.21 -4.60
CA PRO A 688 16.97 -22.80 -4.86
C PRO A 688 18.19 -21.94 -5.21
N ALA A 689 17.95 -20.83 -5.91
CA ALA A 689 18.98 -19.83 -6.23
C ALA A 689 19.00 -18.70 -5.19
N LYS A 690 20.19 -18.17 -4.90
CA LYS A 690 20.40 -17.07 -3.94
C LYS A 690 20.27 -15.71 -4.64
N ILE A 691 19.35 -14.88 -4.15
CA ILE A 691 19.09 -13.53 -4.68
C ILE A 691 19.49 -12.51 -3.63
N ALA A 692 20.43 -11.62 -3.95
CA ALA A 692 20.91 -10.62 -3.00
C ALA A 692 19.92 -9.47 -2.80
N LEU A 693 19.90 -8.92 -1.60
CA LEU A 693 19.25 -7.65 -1.25
C LEU A 693 20.24 -6.75 -0.50
N LEU A 694 20.06 -5.44 -0.63
CA LEU A 694 20.96 -4.46 -0.03
C LEU A 694 20.64 -4.20 1.44
N ASN A 695 19.37 -4.34 1.85
CA ASN A 695 18.94 -4.10 3.23
C ASN A 695 17.81 -5.06 3.63
N ALA A 696 18.10 -5.94 4.59
CA ALA A 696 17.15 -6.87 5.20
C ALA A 696 16.16 -6.13 6.12
N GLU A 697 14.96 -6.70 6.32
CA GLU A 697 13.87 -6.10 7.13
C GLU A 697 13.59 -4.63 6.74
N LEU A 698 13.45 -4.32 5.44
CA LEU A 698 13.12 -2.95 5.04
C LEU A 698 11.73 -2.56 5.56
N LEU A 699 10.73 -3.39 5.28
CA LEU A 699 9.36 -3.28 5.77
C LEU A 699 8.81 -4.71 5.96
N PRO A 700 8.14 -5.02 7.08
CA PRO A 700 7.66 -6.37 7.34
C PRO A 700 6.67 -6.80 6.26
N ASP A 701 6.78 -8.05 5.81
CA ASP A 701 5.98 -8.72 4.78
C ASP A 701 6.04 -8.15 3.35
N VAL A 702 5.98 -6.83 3.19
CA VAL A 702 5.90 -6.15 1.90
C VAL A 702 7.26 -5.62 1.40
N GLY A 703 8.28 -5.60 2.26
CA GLY A 703 9.66 -5.24 1.97
C GLY A 703 10.66 -6.25 2.53
N GLU A 704 10.33 -7.54 2.47
CA GLU A 704 11.20 -8.64 2.91
C GLU A 704 11.47 -9.63 1.78
N GLY A 705 12.71 -10.09 1.68
CA GLY A 705 13.16 -11.12 0.73
C GLY A 705 12.78 -10.80 -0.72
N ILE A 706 12.24 -11.77 -1.43
CA ILE A 706 11.66 -11.57 -2.77
C ILE A 706 10.19 -11.20 -2.58
N ASN A 707 9.84 -9.98 -2.97
CA ASN A 707 8.47 -9.48 -3.12
C ASN A 707 8.13 -9.18 -4.59
N ALA A 708 9.01 -9.62 -5.50
CA ALA A 708 8.85 -9.56 -6.94
C ALA A 708 8.53 -10.94 -7.49
N SER A 709 7.31 -11.13 -7.98
CA SER A 709 6.91 -12.37 -8.62
C SER A 709 7.82 -12.67 -9.82
N PRO A 710 8.44 -13.86 -9.93
CA PRO A 710 9.32 -14.21 -11.04
C PRO A 710 8.61 -14.09 -12.40
N ALA A 711 9.34 -13.69 -13.44
CA ALA A 711 8.87 -13.68 -14.82
C ALA A 711 9.69 -14.67 -15.66
N LEU A 712 9.08 -15.25 -16.69
CA LEU A 712 9.71 -16.23 -17.57
C LEU A 712 9.71 -15.73 -19.02
N ALA A 713 10.83 -15.95 -19.73
CA ALA A 713 10.93 -15.73 -21.17
C ALA A 713 12.09 -16.53 -21.75
N ASP A 714 11.96 -16.96 -23.01
CA ASP A 714 13.10 -17.40 -23.83
C ASP A 714 13.82 -16.15 -24.37
N VAL A 715 14.93 -15.77 -23.74
CA VAL A 715 15.57 -14.48 -24.02
C VAL A 715 16.64 -14.56 -25.11
N ASP A 716 17.08 -15.75 -25.50
CA ASP A 716 18.13 -15.96 -26.49
C ASP A 716 17.73 -16.85 -27.69
N GLY A 717 16.49 -17.33 -27.70
CA GLY A 717 15.85 -18.06 -28.80
C GLY A 717 16.24 -19.53 -28.85
N ASP A 718 16.74 -20.11 -27.76
CA ASP A 718 17.15 -21.51 -27.69
C ASP A 718 16.03 -22.46 -27.25
N SER A 719 14.81 -21.93 -27.07
CA SER A 719 13.63 -22.63 -26.55
C SER A 719 13.74 -23.05 -25.08
N GLN A 720 14.68 -22.46 -24.34
CA GLN A 720 14.77 -22.56 -22.89
C GLN A 720 14.25 -21.30 -22.23
N LEU A 721 13.58 -21.47 -21.08
CA LEU A 721 13.05 -20.34 -20.34
C LEU A 721 14.09 -19.84 -19.33
N GLU A 722 14.40 -18.56 -19.39
CA GLU A 722 15.11 -17.85 -18.35
C GLU A 722 14.15 -17.23 -17.33
N VAL A 723 14.64 -17.09 -16.10
CA VAL A 723 13.90 -16.51 -14.98
C VAL A 723 14.43 -15.10 -14.68
N GLY A 724 13.58 -14.10 -14.88
CA GLY A 724 13.79 -12.74 -14.39
C GLY A 724 13.29 -12.60 -12.96
N VAL A 725 14.15 -12.18 -12.03
CA VAL A 725 13.81 -12.06 -10.61
C VAL A 725 14.71 -11.07 -9.88
N PHE A 726 14.19 -10.46 -8.82
CA PHE A 726 14.95 -9.61 -7.90
C PHE A 726 14.36 -9.70 -6.49
N ALA A 727 15.16 -9.38 -5.49
CA ALA A 727 14.68 -9.20 -4.12
C ALA A 727 14.29 -7.74 -3.90
N ASN A 728 13.60 -7.46 -2.80
CA ASN A 728 13.39 -6.10 -2.34
C ASN A 728 14.73 -5.35 -2.25
N ALA A 729 14.81 -4.18 -2.90
CA ALA A 729 15.97 -3.29 -2.89
C ALA A 729 17.28 -4.05 -3.20
N GLY A 730 17.33 -4.73 -4.35
CA GLY A 730 18.42 -5.61 -4.75
C GLY A 730 18.73 -5.55 -6.25
N PRO A 731 19.88 -6.08 -6.70
CA PRO A 731 20.14 -6.19 -8.13
C PRO A 731 19.14 -7.16 -8.79
N ALA A 732 18.80 -6.89 -10.05
CA ALA A 732 18.00 -7.80 -10.86
C ALA A 732 18.84 -8.93 -11.47
N TYR A 733 18.28 -10.13 -11.47
CA TYR A 733 18.89 -11.35 -11.97
C TYR A 733 18.18 -11.85 -13.22
N LEU A 734 18.96 -12.46 -14.10
CA LEU A 734 18.48 -13.35 -15.15
C LEU A 734 19.12 -14.72 -14.90
N LEU A 735 18.31 -15.72 -14.60
CA LEU A 735 18.76 -17.07 -14.27
C LEU A 735 18.41 -18.05 -15.40
N LYS A 736 19.26 -19.05 -15.59
CA LYS A 736 19.01 -20.18 -16.48
C LYS A 736 18.14 -21.24 -15.80
N SER A 737 17.75 -22.26 -16.57
CA SER A 737 17.05 -23.45 -16.10
C SER A 737 17.68 -24.14 -14.89
N ASP A 738 19.01 -24.11 -14.76
CA ASP A 738 19.76 -24.70 -13.64
C ASP A 738 19.93 -23.77 -12.42
N GLY A 739 19.27 -22.62 -12.42
CA GLY A 739 19.35 -21.61 -11.36
C GLY A 739 20.63 -20.77 -11.35
N THR A 740 21.55 -20.97 -12.30
CA THR A 740 22.76 -20.16 -12.42
C THR A 740 22.54 -18.88 -13.23
N SER A 741 23.36 -17.84 -12.97
CA SER A 741 23.26 -16.58 -13.72
C SER A 741 23.48 -16.77 -15.24
N PHE A 742 22.59 -16.18 -16.03
CA PHE A 742 22.69 -16.09 -17.49
C PHE A 742 24.02 -15.46 -17.93
N PHE A 743 24.47 -14.42 -17.21
CA PHE A 743 25.71 -13.70 -17.48
C PHE A 743 26.97 -14.38 -16.93
N GLY A 744 26.82 -15.49 -16.21
CA GLY A 744 27.89 -16.23 -15.54
C GLY A 744 28.41 -15.54 -14.27
N ASN A 745 29.59 -15.94 -13.81
CA ASN A 745 30.13 -15.46 -12.53
C ASN A 745 31.15 -14.32 -12.68
N GLY A 746 31.20 -13.45 -11.67
CA GLY A 746 32.22 -12.44 -11.49
C GLY A 746 33.57 -13.01 -11.06
N PRO A 747 34.62 -12.18 -10.98
CA PRO A 747 35.94 -12.60 -10.48
C PRO A 747 35.94 -13.06 -9.01
N ASP A 748 34.94 -12.64 -8.25
CA ASP A 748 34.64 -13.03 -6.86
C ASP A 748 33.93 -14.39 -6.73
N GLY A 749 33.45 -14.95 -7.85
CA GLY A 749 32.68 -16.19 -7.89
C GLY A 749 31.17 -16.02 -7.71
N ASN A 750 30.69 -14.80 -7.48
CA ASN A 750 29.28 -14.48 -7.34
C ASN A 750 28.61 -14.31 -8.72
N TYR A 751 27.28 -14.34 -8.75
CA TYR A 751 26.51 -14.16 -9.98
C TYR A 751 26.65 -12.76 -10.56
N ARG A 752 26.92 -12.66 -11.87
CA ARG A 752 26.75 -11.39 -12.57
C ARG A 752 25.26 -11.11 -12.72
N VAL A 753 24.91 -9.84 -12.52
CA VAL A 753 23.54 -9.32 -12.49
C VAL A 753 23.36 -8.27 -13.58
N PHE A 754 22.13 -7.83 -13.79
CA PHE A 754 21.85 -6.64 -14.62
C PHE A 754 22.64 -5.42 -14.13
N ALA A 755 22.94 -4.50 -15.04
CA ALA A 755 23.69 -3.29 -14.75
C ALA A 755 22.95 -2.40 -13.75
N THR A 756 23.68 -1.82 -12.81
CA THR A 756 23.14 -0.92 -11.77
C THR A 756 23.56 0.53 -11.97
N ASP A 757 24.65 0.80 -12.71
CA ASP A 757 25.03 2.17 -13.06
C ASP A 757 24.12 2.66 -14.20
N ALA A 758 23.49 3.82 -14.01
CA ALA A 758 22.59 4.41 -14.99
C ALA A 758 23.26 4.67 -16.36
N ASP A 759 22.48 4.60 -17.43
CA ASP A 759 22.94 5.08 -18.74
C ASP A 759 23.20 6.59 -18.69
N ALA A 760 24.13 7.08 -19.53
CA ALA A 760 24.48 8.50 -19.58
C ALA A 760 23.32 9.41 -20.02
N GLY A 761 22.28 8.85 -20.65
CA GLY A 761 21.06 9.56 -21.03
C GLY A 761 19.93 9.49 -20.02
N SER A 762 20.13 8.86 -18.85
CA SER A 762 19.11 8.76 -17.79
C SER A 762 18.64 10.14 -17.31
N THR A 763 17.35 10.22 -16.98
CA THR A 763 16.72 11.40 -16.39
C THR A 763 16.94 11.48 -14.87
N SER A 764 17.30 10.37 -14.22
CA SER A 764 17.59 10.34 -12.79
C SER A 764 19.04 10.72 -12.48
N PRO A 765 19.27 11.61 -11.50
CA PRO A 765 20.59 11.85 -10.93
C PRO A 765 20.99 10.85 -9.83
N ASP A 766 20.07 10.00 -9.32
CA ASP A 766 20.35 9.03 -8.25
C ASP A 766 20.83 7.69 -8.82
N THR A 767 22.12 7.40 -8.60
CA THR A 767 22.78 6.22 -9.14
C THR A 767 23.83 5.71 -8.15
N PRO A 768 24.10 4.40 -8.06
CA PRO A 768 23.51 3.30 -8.81
C PRO A 768 22.03 3.03 -8.48
N SER A 769 21.30 2.52 -9.46
CA SER A 769 19.91 2.08 -9.32
C SER A 769 19.81 0.56 -9.18
N PHE A 770 18.88 0.13 -8.33
CA PHE A 770 18.59 -1.27 -8.03
C PHE A 770 17.10 -1.52 -8.16
N ALA A 771 16.73 -2.71 -8.61
CA ALA A 771 15.33 -3.10 -8.65
C ALA A 771 14.77 -3.09 -7.21
N SER A 772 13.56 -2.55 -7.05
CA SER A 772 12.95 -2.34 -5.75
C SER A 772 11.44 -2.60 -5.85
N LEU A 773 10.87 -3.11 -4.75
CA LEU A 773 9.42 -3.14 -4.46
C LEU A 773 8.50 -3.20 -5.69
N GLY A 774 8.20 -4.40 -6.22
CA GLY A 774 7.31 -4.57 -7.37
C GLY A 774 7.65 -5.81 -8.20
N GLU A 775 7.03 -6.00 -9.37
CA GLU A 775 7.23 -7.14 -10.27
C GLU A 775 7.91 -6.73 -11.58
N GLY A 776 8.66 -7.65 -12.19
CA GLY A 776 9.28 -7.44 -13.50
C GLY A 776 8.46 -8.04 -14.64
N ALA A 777 8.66 -7.52 -15.85
CA ALA A 777 8.04 -8.00 -17.08
C ALA A 777 9.06 -8.12 -18.22
N PHE A 778 8.80 -9.03 -19.16
CA PHE A 778 9.59 -9.16 -20.38
C PHE A 778 8.80 -8.66 -21.60
N ALA A 779 9.49 -8.07 -22.58
CA ALA A 779 8.90 -7.71 -23.86
C ALA A 779 9.96 -7.45 -24.94
N ASP A 780 9.57 -7.49 -26.22
CA ASP A 780 10.33 -6.85 -27.30
C ASP A 780 9.83 -5.42 -27.55
N LEU A 781 10.46 -4.45 -26.88
CA LEU A 781 10.11 -3.03 -27.04
C LEU A 781 10.58 -2.42 -28.37
N THR A 782 11.45 -3.12 -29.11
CA THR A 782 12.12 -2.58 -30.30
C THR A 782 11.55 -3.13 -31.61
N GLY A 783 10.80 -4.22 -31.54
CA GLY A 783 10.32 -4.99 -32.70
C GLY A 783 11.45 -5.70 -33.45
N LEU A 784 12.63 -5.88 -32.83
CA LEU A 784 13.81 -6.48 -33.44
C LEU A 784 14.07 -7.92 -32.97
N GLY A 785 13.17 -8.51 -32.18
CA GLY A 785 13.33 -9.79 -31.51
C GLY A 785 14.30 -9.73 -30.34
N GLN A 786 14.56 -8.52 -29.80
CA GLN A 786 15.44 -8.32 -28.66
C GLN A 786 14.61 -8.18 -27.39
N ILE A 787 14.68 -9.19 -26.53
CA ILE A 787 13.95 -9.17 -25.27
C ILE A 787 14.57 -8.17 -24.30
N VAL A 788 13.70 -7.43 -23.64
CA VAL A 788 13.97 -6.45 -22.59
C VAL A 788 13.33 -6.97 -21.32
N PHE A 789 14.04 -6.87 -20.20
CA PHE A 789 13.46 -7.01 -18.87
C PHE A 789 13.24 -5.62 -18.30
N THR A 790 12.04 -5.32 -17.82
CA THR A 790 11.72 -4.05 -17.16
C THR A 790 11.17 -4.32 -15.78
N ALA A 791 11.50 -3.45 -14.83
CA ALA A 791 11.05 -3.55 -13.46
C ALA A 791 11.08 -2.18 -12.78
N PRO A 792 10.29 -2.00 -11.71
CA PRO A 792 10.49 -0.93 -10.77
C PRO A 792 11.88 -0.99 -10.14
N ALA A 793 12.43 0.18 -9.85
CA ALA A 793 13.75 0.36 -9.28
C ALA A 793 13.80 1.64 -8.44
N SER A 794 14.84 1.79 -7.64
CA SER A 794 15.11 3.02 -6.89
C SER A 794 16.60 3.32 -6.91
N GLY A 795 16.95 4.59 -6.71
CA GLY A 795 18.32 5.01 -6.55
C GLY A 795 18.91 4.68 -5.17
N LEU A 796 20.21 4.92 -5.03
CA LEU A 796 20.91 4.71 -3.77
C LEU A 796 20.50 5.75 -2.72
N GLY A 797 20.26 6.99 -3.13
CA GLY A 797 19.70 8.05 -2.30
C GLY A 797 18.44 7.57 -1.59
N ARG A 798 17.54 6.84 -2.28
CA ARG A 798 16.31 6.28 -1.67
C ARG A 798 16.62 5.28 -0.57
N ALA A 799 17.53 4.33 -0.81
CA ALA A 799 17.97 3.39 0.22
C ALA A 799 18.65 4.09 1.42
N LEU A 800 19.33 5.21 1.19
CA LEU A 800 19.92 6.04 2.25
C LEU A 800 18.88 6.87 3.00
N ALA A 801 17.84 7.38 2.33
CA ALA A 801 16.77 8.14 2.94
C ALA A 801 16.05 7.32 4.03
N VAL A 802 15.86 6.01 3.80
CA VAL A 802 15.26 5.11 4.81
C VAL A 802 16.13 4.95 6.06
N VAL A 803 17.45 4.89 5.92
CA VAL A 803 18.37 4.65 7.07
C VAL A 803 18.92 5.94 7.70
N LEU A 804 18.81 7.07 7.00
CA LEU A 804 19.19 8.42 7.44
C LEU A 804 18.04 9.41 7.23
N PRO A 805 16.82 9.11 7.72
CA PRO A 805 15.61 9.88 7.42
C PRO A 805 15.69 11.34 7.83
N GLU A 806 16.44 11.63 8.90
CA GLU A 806 16.61 13.00 9.39
C GLU A 806 17.45 13.89 8.47
N GLN A 807 18.15 13.32 7.50
CA GLN A 807 18.96 14.07 6.55
C GLN A 807 18.16 14.57 5.36
N GLN A 808 16.96 14.02 5.10
CA GLN A 808 16.12 14.40 3.96
C GLN A 808 16.93 14.41 2.68
N VAL A 809 17.55 13.25 2.39
CA VAL A 809 18.41 13.05 1.23
C VAL A 809 17.54 13.18 -0.02
N ASN A 810 17.97 13.99 -0.98
CA ASN A 810 17.33 13.99 -2.30
C ASN A 810 17.51 12.60 -2.93
N ALA A 811 16.39 11.98 -3.23
CA ALA A 811 16.29 10.62 -3.72
C ALA A 811 15.14 10.54 -4.69
N ASP A 812 15.21 9.61 -5.63
CA ASP A 812 14.13 9.32 -6.53
C ASP A 812 13.96 7.82 -6.79
N ASP A 813 12.76 7.50 -7.24
CA ASP A 813 12.34 6.17 -7.66
C ASP A 813 12.41 6.09 -9.18
N HIS A 814 12.47 4.87 -9.73
CA HIS A 814 12.79 4.66 -11.13
C HIS A 814 11.98 3.55 -11.80
N LEU A 815 11.77 3.71 -13.10
CA LEU A 815 11.47 2.60 -13.99
C LEU A 815 12.75 2.16 -14.72
N ALA A 816 13.12 0.89 -14.58
CA ALA A 816 14.28 0.33 -15.24
C ALA A 816 13.91 -0.53 -16.46
N ALA A 817 14.77 -0.53 -17.47
CA ALA A 817 14.67 -1.42 -18.63
C ALA A 817 16.05 -1.88 -19.09
N TRP A 818 16.29 -3.19 -19.09
CA TRP A 818 17.56 -3.82 -19.47
C TRP A 818 17.42 -4.71 -20.68
N ASN A 819 18.43 -4.65 -21.54
CA ASN A 819 18.63 -5.59 -22.62
C ASN A 819 19.10 -6.95 -22.07
N THR A 820 18.29 -8.01 -22.21
CA THR A 820 18.57 -9.31 -21.60
C THR A 820 19.82 -9.99 -22.15
N THR A 821 20.18 -9.74 -23.41
CA THR A 821 21.39 -10.32 -24.03
C THR A 821 22.68 -9.73 -23.45
N THR A 822 22.68 -8.43 -23.15
CA THR A 822 23.90 -7.73 -22.72
C THR A 822 23.96 -7.45 -21.22
N GLY A 823 22.81 -7.46 -20.55
CA GLY A 823 22.67 -7.07 -19.14
C GLY A 823 22.72 -5.55 -18.90
N ASN A 824 22.84 -4.72 -19.94
CA ASN A 824 22.90 -3.27 -19.80
C ASN A 824 21.53 -2.61 -19.90
N TYR A 825 21.38 -1.43 -19.32
CA TYR A 825 20.21 -0.58 -19.54
C TYR A 825 20.00 -0.30 -21.04
N LEU A 826 18.73 -0.15 -21.43
CA LEU A 826 18.40 0.56 -22.65
C LEU A 826 18.87 2.03 -22.57
N PRO A 827 19.14 2.70 -23.70
CA PRO A 827 19.48 4.12 -23.68
C PRO A 827 18.43 4.92 -22.92
N THR A 828 18.85 5.90 -22.11
CA THR A 828 17.99 6.73 -21.23
C THR A 828 17.38 6.05 -20.00
N TYR A 829 17.56 4.75 -19.82
CA TYR A 829 17.12 4.05 -18.61
C TYR A 829 18.25 3.95 -17.57
N PRO A 830 17.93 3.90 -16.26
CA PRO A 830 16.58 3.99 -15.67
C PRO A 830 15.96 5.39 -15.84
N HIS A 831 14.63 5.47 -15.89
CA HIS A 831 13.88 6.72 -15.91
C HIS A 831 13.41 7.09 -14.53
N HIS A 832 13.42 8.40 -14.24
CA HIS A 832 12.80 8.96 -13.05
C HIS A 832 11.30 8.62 -12.99
N MET A 833 10.86 8.17 -11.82
CA MET A 833 9.48 8.03 -11.39
C MET A 833 9.31 8.88 -10.12
N GLU A 834 8.15 9.49 -9.99
CA GLU A 834 7.84 10.42 -8.91
C GLU A 834 7.82 9.76 -7.53
N GLU A 835 7.48 8.47 -7.41
CA GLU A 835 7.37 7.75 -6.13
C GLU A 835 7.48 6.23 -6.34
N LEU A 836 7.58 5.47 -5.24
CA LEU A 836 7.60 4.01 -5.18
C LEU A 836 6.47 3.35 -5.98
N GLN A 837 6.78 2.18 -6.55
CA GLN A 837 5.87 1.38 -7.37
C GLN A 837 5.47 0.09 -6.64
N PHE A 838 4.94 0.27 -5.45
CA PHE A 838 4.71 -0.79 -4.47
C PHE A 838 3.69 -1.84 -4.95
N LEU A 839 4.07 -3.13 -4.98
CA LEU A 839 3.21 -4.27 -5.36
C LEU A 839 2.68 -4.25 -6.81
N THR A 840 3.10 -3.26 -7.60
CA THR A 840 2.82 -3.12 -9.04
C THR A 840 3.97 -3.66 -9.87
N GLY A 841 3.79 -3.66 -11.19
CA GLY A 841 4.85 -3.90 -12.14
C GLY A 841 4.36 -3.59 -13.55
N PRO A 842 5.27 -3.61 -14.54
CA PRO A 842 4.96 -3.07 -15.83
C PRO A 842 3.91 -3.89 -16.59
N SER A 843 3.00 -3.19 -17.25
CA SER A 843 2.19 -3.73 -18.34
C SER A 843 2.71 -3.17 -19.66
N ILE A 844 2.83 -4.00 -20.69
CA ILE A 844 3.53 -3.65 -21.93
C ILE A 844 2.65 -3.89 -23.14
N ALA A 845 2.20 -2.79 -23.76
CA ALA A 845 1.25 -2.78 -24.86
C ALA A 845 1.39 -1.48 -25.67
N ASP A 846 0.92 -1.47 -26.92
CA ASP A 846 0.78 -0.21 -27.67
C ASP A 846 -0.37 0.60 -27.07
N VAL A 847 -0.05 1.78 -26.54
CA VAL A 847 -1.00 2.80 -26.06
C VAL A 847 -0.76 4.16 -26.74
N GLY A 848 0.33 4.30 -27.49
CA GLY A 848 0.70 5.50 -28.22
C GLY A 848 0.21 5.56 -29.67
N GLY A 849 -0.34 4.47 -30.22
CA GLY A 849 -0.75 4.38 -31.62
C GLY A 849 0.42 4.21 -32.58
N THR A 850 1.52 3.64 -32.10
CA THR A 850 2.70 3.31 -32.88
C THR A 850 2.86 1.79 -32.97
N PRO A 851 3.52 1.22 -33.98
CA PRO A 851 3.65 -0.24 -34.08
C PRO A 851 4.56 -0.88 -32.99
N LEU A 852 5.10 -0.09 -32.05
CA LEU A 852 5.92 -0.57 -30.94
C LEU A 852 5.18 -0.31 -29.62
N PRO A 853 5.36 -1.18 -28.60
CA PRO A 853 4.67 -1.04 -27.33
C PRO A 853 5.39 -0.07 -26.39
N GLU A 854 4.62 0.48 -25.45
CA GLU A 854 5.11 1.25 -24.31
C GLU A 854 5.07 0.42 -23.02
N ILE A 855 5.94 0.77 -22.08
CA ILE A 855 5.94 0.29 -20.70
C ILE A 855 4.97 1.17 -19.91
N VAL A 856 3.79 0.64 -19.61
CA VAL A 856 2.74 1.29 -18.83
C VAL A 856 2.89 0.92 -17.36
N GLU A 857 3.11 1.91 -16.51
CA GLU A 857 3.40 1.70 -15.09
C GLU A 857 2.82 2.81 -14.22
N GLY A 858 2.11 2.41 -13.16
CA GLY A 858 1.59 3.34 -12.16
C GLY A 858 2.53 3.47 -10.97
N SER A 859 2.46 4.60 -10.27
CA SER A 859 3.21 4.80 -9.03
C SER A 859 2.31 5.23 -7.86
N ALA A 860 2.89 5.26 -6.66
CA ALA A 860 2.29 5.84 -5.48
C ALA A 860 2.15 7.37 -5.52
N GLY A 861 2.83 8.06 -6.44
CA GLY A 861 2.76 9.51 -6.62
C GLY A 861 1.67 10.01 -7.58
N TYR A 862 0.66 9.16 -7.83
CA TYR A 862 -0.61 9.49 -8.48
C TYR A 862 -0.64 9.44 -10.00
N PHE A 863 0.44 9.01 -10.66
CA PHE A 863 0.48 8.93 -12.11
C PHE A 863 0.54 7.51 -12.63
N VAL A 864 0.04 7.34 -13.86
CA VAL A 864 0.34 6.22 -14.73
C VAL A 864 1.13 6.77 -15.91
N HIS A 865 2.33 6.24 -16.09
CA HIS A 865 3.27 6.57 -17.15
C HIS A 865 3.19 5.56 -18.29
N ALA A 866 3.64 5.95 -19.49
CA ALA A 866 3.77 5.04 -20.64
C ALA A 866 5.03 5.34 -21.45
N TYR A 867 6.15 4.68 -21.15
CA TYR A 867 7.43 4.97 -21.79
C TYR A 867 7.78 3.99 -22.92
N ASP A 868 8.20 4.49 -24.06
CA ASP A 868 8.76 3.65 -25.13
C ASP A 868 10.20 3.17 -24.83
N ALA A 869 10.78 2.37 -25.72
CA ALA A 869 12.17 1.90 -25.61
C ALA A 869 13.23 3.02 -25.54
N SER A 870 12.87 4.25 -25.91
CA SER A 870 13.71 5.45 -25.86
C SER A 870 13.39 6.38 -24.70
N GLY A 871 12.46 6.00 -23.82
CA GLY A 871 12.08 6.79 -22.67
C GLY A 871 11.12 7.93 -22.97
N VAL A 872 10.44 7.89 -24.11
CA VAL A 872 9.52 8.95 -24.53
C VAL A 872 8.09 8.47 -24.33
N GLU A 873 7.26 9.33 -23.76
CA GLU A 873 5.83 9.06 -23.62
C GLU A 873 5.02 9.52 -24.85
N PRO A 874 3.93 8.82 -25.20
CA PRO A 874 2.99 9.28 -26.20
C PRO A 874 2.33 10.62 -25.83
N THR A 875 1.70 11.27 -26.80
CA THR A 875 0.93 12.49 -26.53
C THR A 875 -0.26 12.18 -25.60
N GLY A 876 -0.47 13.01 -24.58
CA GLY A 876 -1.56 12.83 -23.61
C GLY A 876 -1.15 12.09 -22.33
N TRP A 877 0.12 11.66 -22.24
CA TRP A 877 0.72 11.05 -21.06
C TRP A 877 1.61 12.04 -20.29
N PRO A 878 1.82 11.83 -18.97
CA PRO A 878 1.23 10.76 -18.14
C PRO A 878 -0.23 10.99 -17.77
N LYS A 879 -0.90 9.95 -17.25
CA LYS A 879 -2.28 10.01 -16.73
C LYS A 879 -2.27 10.26 -15.23
N PHE A 880 -3.10 11.18 -14.74
CA PHE A 880 -3.21 11.50 -13.31
C PHE A 880 -4.46 10.86 -12.68
N THR A 881 -4.29 10.21 -11.53
CA THR A 881 -5.38 9.53 -10.81
C THR A 881 -5.67 10.11 -9.42
N GLY A 882 -4.71 10.84 -8.85
CA GLY A 882 -4.78 11.35 -7.47
C GLY A 882 -4.71 10.25 -6.40
N GLY A 883 -4.38 9.01 -6.77
CA GLY A 883 -4.42 7.87 -5.87
C GLY A 883 -3.23 6.94 -6.03
N TRP A 884 -2.92 6.18 -4.99
CA TRP A 884 -1.82 5.23 -5.03
C TRP A 884 -2.17 4.01 -5.90
N HIS A 885 -1.37 3.76 -6.94
CA HIS A 885 -1.42 2.54 -7.73
C HIS A 885 -0.79 1.37 -6.97
N VAL A 886 -1.63 0.43 -6.52
CA VAL A 886 -1.24 -0.85 -5.89
C VAL A 886 -1.57 -2.05 -6.79
N ALA A 887 -1.97 -1.77 -8.03
CA ALA A 887 -2.36 -2.72 -9.05
C ALA A 887 -1.81 -2.27 -10.41
N ASN A 888 -1.24 -3.20 -11.19
CA ASN A 888 -0.86 -2.95 -12.57
C ASN A 888 -2.07 -2.56 -13.41
N ALA A 889 -1.89 -1.68 -14.39
CA ALA A 889 -2.92 -1.41 -15.39
C ALA A 889 -3.17 -2.64 -16.28
N ALA A 890 -4.38 -2.79 -16.82
CA ALA A 890 -4.68 -3.73 -17.89
C ALA A 890 -4.95 -2.98 -19.19
N ILE A 891 -4.44 -3.49 -20.30
CA ILE A 891 -4.57 -2.88 -21.62
C ILE A 891 -5.31 -3.83 -22.57
N GLY A 892 -6.36 -3.33 -23.22
CA GLY A 892 -7.15 -4.08 -24.20
C GLY A 892 -8.42 -3.33 -24.61
N ASP A 893 -9.06 -3.83 -25.66
CA ASP A 893 -10.33 -3.29 -26.19
C ASP A 893 -11.51 -3.69 -25.29
N VAL A 894 -12.04 -2.72 -24.54
CA VAL A 894 -13.15 -2.94 -23.58
C VAL A 894 -14.48 -2.39 -24.08
N ASP A 895 -14.50 -1.70 -25.22
CA ASP A 895 -15.74 -1.13 -25.78
C ASP A 895 -16.09 -1.55 -27.22
N GLY A 896 -15.22 -2.36 -27.84
CA GLY A 896 -15.41 -3.00 -29.14
C GLY A 896 -15.12 -2.09 -30.33
N ASP A 897 -14.44 -0.96 -30.14
CA ASP A 897 -14.12 -0.03 -31.23
C ASP A 897 -12.86 -0.42 -32.03
N GLY A 898 -12.11 -1.43 -31.56
CA GLY A 898 -10.89 -1.94 -32.16
C GLY A 898 -9.62 -1.19 -31.74
N LEU A 899 -9.69 -0.34 -30.72
CA LEU A 899 -8.56 0.33 -30.08
C LEU A 899 -8.32 -0.26 -28.68
N ASN A 900 -7.13 -0.04 -28.13
CA ASN A 900 -6.84 -0.40 -26.75
C ASN A 900 -7.34 0.69 -25.81
N GLU A 901 -7.91 0.31 -24.68
CA GLU A 901 -8.05 1.17 -23.52
C GLU A 901 -7.02 0.81 -22.46
N VAL A 902 -6.75 1.75 -21.56
CA VAL A 902 -5.97 1.51 -20.34
C VAL A 902 -6.92 1.53 -19.15
N VAL A 903 -6.97 0.42 -18.41
CA VAL A 903 -7.78 0.25 -17.19
C VAL A 903 -6.87 0.27 -15.97
N ALA A 904 -7.10 1.20 -15.04
CA ALA A 904 -6.32 1.28 -13.81
C ALA A 904 -7.21 1.42 -12.56
N LEU A 905 -6.68 0.92 -11.43
CA LEU A 905 -7.31 0.97 -10.12
C LEU A 905 -6.37 1.62 -9.11
N THR A 906 -6.93 2.41 -8.19
CA THR A 906 -6.18 3.00 -7.07
C THR A 906 -6.59 2.39 -5.73
N ARG A 907 -5.72 2.52 -4.73
CA ARG A 907 -5.96 2.08 -3.36
C ARG A 907 -7.20 2.75 -2.74
N GLU A 908 -7.50 3.98 -3.11
CA GLU A 908 -8.68 4.75 -2.66
C GLU A 908 -10.00 4.25 -3.27
N GLY A 909 -9.95 3.21 -4.11
CA GLY A 909 -11.11 2.53 -4.69
C GLY A 909 -11.67 3.21 -5.93
N ASN A 910 -10.84 3.94 -6.68
CA ASN A 910 -11.25 4.57 -7.95
C ASN A 910 -10.80 3.71 -9.14
N LEU A 911 -11.74 3.36 -10.01
CA LEU A 911 -11.51 2.73 -11.32
C LEU A 911 -11.44 3.80 -12.39
N PHE A 912 -10.44 3.71 -13.27
CA PHE A 912 -10.23 4.59 -14.43
C PHE A 912 -10.19 3.77 -15.71
N ILE A 913 -10.71 4.34 -16.79
CA ILE A 913 -10.59 3.79 -18.15
C ILE A 913 -10.30 4.96 -19.09
N TRP A 914 -9.16 4.90 -19.78
CA TRP A 914 -8.79 5.88 -20.80
C TRP A 914 -8.87 5.28 -22.19
N ASP A 915 -9.43 6.06 -23.12
CA ASP A 915 -9.35 5.82 -24.55
C ASP A 915 -7.90 6.02 -25.01
N THR A 916 -7.42 5.16 -25.91
CA THR A 916 -6.17 5.40 -26.62
C THR A 916 -6.41 5.47 -28.12
N THR A 917 -5.37 5.88 -28.87
CA THR A 917 -5.41 5.79 -30.33
C THR A 917 -4.77 4.51 -30.87
N ALA A 918 -4.35 3.61 -29.98
CA ALA A 918 -3.61 2.41 -30.33
C ALA A 918 -4.53 1.31 -30.81
N PRO A 919 -4.26 0.67 -31.96
CA PRO A 919 -5.04 -0.47 -32.41
C PRO A 919 -4.99 -1.63 -31.41
N ALA A 920 -6.14 -2.25 -31.17
CA ALA A 920 -6.20 -3.50 -30.45
C ALA A 920 -5.52 -4.64 -31.22
N GLY A 921 -4.87 -5.55 -30.50
CA GLY A 921 -4.14 -6.67 -31.08
C GLY A 921 -3.30 -7.43 -30.07
N PRO A 922 -2.47 -8.38 -30.55
CA PRO A 922 -1.51 -9.08 -29.69
C PRO A 922 -0.55 -8.08 -29.05
N GLN A 923 -0.53 -8.02 -27.73
CA GLN A 923 0.34 -7.15 -26.94
C GLN A 923 1.65 -7.86 -26.59
N GLN A 924 2.47 -7.33 -25.69
CA GLN A 924 3.64 -8.05 -25.19
C GLN A 924 3.41 -8.58 -23.78
N TRP A 925 2.81 -7.79 -22.90
CA TRP A 925 2.53 -8.11 -21.50
C TRP A 925 1.35 -7.26 -20.98
N PRO A 926 0.13 -7.42 -21.50
CA PRO A 926 -0.96 -6.43 -21.37
C PRO A 926 -1.50 -6.21 -19.94
N LYS A 927 -1.17 -7.10 -19.00
CA LYS A 927 -1.63 -7.03 -17.60
C LYS A 927 -0.60 -7.65 -16.66
N LYS A 928 -0.86 -7.54 -15.35
CA LYS A 928 -0.12 -8.28 -14.31
C LYS A 928 -0.03 -9.76 -14.67
N ARG A 929 1.17 -10.36 -14.58
CA ARG A 929 1.43 -11.77 -14.94
C ARG A 929 1.15 -12.15 -16.41
N HIS A 930 1.26 -11.20 -17.34
CA HIS A 930 1.20 -11.38 -18.80
C HIS A 930 -0.19 -11.73 -19.38
N ASP A 931 -0.74 -12.87 -18.99
CA ASP A 931 -1.90 -13.49 -19.62
C ASP A 931 -3.09 -13.65 -18.65
N LEU A 932 -4.24 -14.06 -19.17
CA LEU A 932 -5.43 -14.34 -18.35
C LEU A 932 -5.22 -15.45 -17.31
N ARG A 933 -4.31 -16.40 -17.56
CA ARG A 933 -4.00 -17.51 -16.66
C ARG A 933 -2.96 -17.13 -15.59
N ASN A 934 -2.46 -15.91 -15.60
CA ASN A 934 -1.41 -15.40 -14.72
C ASN A 934 -0.12 -16.24 -14.74
N THR A 935 0.26 -16.84 -15.87
CA THR A 935 1.45 -17.72 -15.90
C THR A 935 2.75 -16.96 -15.65
N GLY A 936 2.78 -15.65 -15.94
CA GLY A 936 4.02 -14.85 -15.89
C GLY A 936 5.07 -15.31 -16.89
N ASN A 937 4.66 -15.94 -17.99
CA ASN A 937 5.53 -16.45 -19.05
C ASN A 937 5.23 -15.77 -20.38
N LEU A 938 6.18 -15.00 -20.90
CA LEU A 938 6.03 -14.25 -22.17
C LEU A 938 5.68 -15.15 -23.37
N SER A 939 6.02 -16.44 -23.30
CA SER A 939 5.76 -17.40 -24.39
C SER A 939 4.32 -17.90 -24.44
N GLU A 940 3.55 -17.73 -23.36
CA GLU A 940 2.16 -18.13 -23.29
C GLU A 940 1.25 -17.12 -24.03
N PRO A 941 0.14 -17.59 -24.63
CA PRO A 941 -0.83 -16.70 -25.26
C PRO A 941 -1.56 -15.84 -24.22
N GLN A 942 -1.85 -14.60 -24.61
CA GLN A 942 -2.53 -13.58 -23.79
C GLN A 942 -3.97 -13.95 -23.42
#